data_AF-A0A2K3P4B6-F1
#
_entry.id   AF-A0A2K3P4B6-F1
#
_cell.length_a   1.000
_cell.length_b   1.000
_cell.length_c   1.000
_cell.angle_alpha   90.00
_cell.angle_beta   90.00
_cell.angle_gamma   90.00
#
_symmetry.space_group_name_H-M   'P 1'
#
loop_
_entity.id
_entity.type
_entity.pdbx_description
1 polymer ?
#
loop_
_entity_poly.entity_id
_entity_poly.type
_entity_poly.pdbx_seq_one_letter_code
_entity_poly.pdbx_strand_id
1 'polypeptide(L)'
;MTTMNQHRIERSYFSDLQNPQYELDGKACAAVGQSSLMALYDIMFSQLDVTSSQLLVNDGFFRDADFRKQLTDTVHSLLDLRVIPIFNENDAVSTRKAPYEDSSGIFWDNDSLAGLLALELKADLLVLLSDVEGLYSGPPSDPKSKLIHTYVKEKHHSKITFGDKSRLGRGGMTAKVNAAVCAAYSGTPVIITSGYTNDNIMRVLQGERIGTVFHKDAHLWTSIKEITAHEMAVAARDSSRRLQNLKSEDRKKILLDVAAAIEKNESEIRIENAADVADAEEAGYERSLISRLTLRPEKIASLVKSVRNLADMVEPIGQILKRTELADKLTLEKISCPLGVLLVIFESRPDALVQIAALAIRSGNGLLLKGGKEAKRSNAVLHKVITSAIPDTVGGKLIGLVTSREAIPDLLKLDDVIDLVIPRGSNSLVSQIKDTTKIPVLGHADGICHVYVDKAANINVAKQIVRDAKTDYPAACNAMETLLVHQDLSGNGGLDELIAELKRAGVQLYGGPRASALLKIAETKSFHLEYSSLACTIEIVDDVFAAIDHIHHHGSSHTDCIVTEDSEVAETFLRQVDSAAVFHNASTRFCDGARFGLGAEVGISTSRIHARGPVGVEGLLTNRWVLRGNGQIVDGDRNVTYTHKQLPVVA
;
A
#
# COMPACT_ATOMS: atom_id res chain seq x y z
N MET A 1 63.04 33.72 -17.47
CA MET A 1 62.56 34.52 -16.32
C MET A 1 63.41 34.15 -15.11
N THR A 2 64.67 34.56 -15.12
CA THR A 2 65.70 34.10 -14.18
C THR A 2 66.37 35.33 -13.59
N THR A 3 65.57 36.21 -12.96
CA THR A 3 66.00 37.35 -12.11
C THR A 3 64.77 38.14 -11.69
N MET A 4 63.92 37.56 -10.83
CA MET A 4 63.03 38.33 -9.95
C MET A 4 62.51 37.40 -8.85
N ASN A 5 62.71 37.81 -7.59
CA ASN A 5 62.19 37.23 -6.35
C ASN A 5 62.88 35.98 -5.76
N GLN A 6 64.21 36.01 -5.61
CA GLN A 6 64.92 35.05 -4.72
C GLN A 6 64.66 35.30 -3.22
N HIS A 7 64.19 36.49 -2.81
CA HIS A 7 63.91 36.81 -1.40
C HIS A 7 62.50 36.47 -0.90
N ARG A 8 61.61 35.93 -1.73
CA ARG A 8 60.26 35.47 -1.31
C ARG A 8 60.14 33.95 -1.18
N ILE A 9 61.20 33.20 -1.46
CA ILE A 9 61.18 31.72 -1.57
C ILE A 9 61.63 31.03 -0.27
N GLU A 10 61.92 31.74 0.82
CA GLU A 10 62.45 31.09 2.03
C GLU A 10 61.39 30.52 2.99
N ARG A 11 60.12 30.94 2.94
CA ARG A 11 58.99 30.27 3.64
C ARG A 11 57.67 30.64 2.98
N SER A 12 57.12 29.78 2.12
CA SER A 12 55.72 29.85 1.71
C SER A 12 55.01 28.58 2.18
N TYR A 13 54.28 28.67 3.30
CA TYR A 13 53.45 27.57 3.76
C TYR A 13 52.03 27.74 3.23
N PHE A 14 51.41 26.65 2.78
CA PHE A 14 50.03 26.64 2.26
C PHE A 14 49.01 27.17 3.29
N SER A 15 49.34 27.08 4.59
CA SER A 15 48.57 27.63 5.71
C SER A 15 48.40 29.15 5.64
N ASP A 16 49.33 29.88 5.00
CA ASP A 16 49.30 31.34 4.92
C ASP A 16 48.19 31.84 3.96
N LEU A 17 47.71 30.96 3.06
CA LEU A 17 46.58 31.23 2.15
C LEU A 17 45.22 30.90 2.80
N GLN A 18 45.19 30.16 3.91
CA GLN A 18 43.96 29.77 4.60
C GLN A 18 43.48 30.81 5.63
N ASN A 19 44.31 31.80 5.99
CA ASN A 19 43.95 32.86 6.95
C ASN A 19 44.56 34.23 6.57
N PRO A 20 44.00 34.91 5.55
CA PRO A 20 44.63 36.11 5.00
C PRO A 20 44.41 37.35 5.87
N GLN A 21 45.50 38.07 6.20
CA GLN A 21 45.44 39.45 6.70
C GLN A 21 45.25 40.50 5.57
N TYR A 22 45.20 40.07 4.30
CA TYR A 22 45.07 40.91 3.09
C TYR A 22 44.20 40.24 2.02
N GLU A 23 43.55 41.03 1.16
CA GLU A 23 42.75 40.52 0.04
C GLU A 23 43.64 39.76 -0.96
N LEU A 24 43.42 38.45 -1.10
CA LEU A 24 44.21 37.58 -1.97
C LEU A 24 43.72 37.67 -3.42
N ASP A 25 44.64 37.66 -4.38
CA ASP A 25 44.30 37.56 -5.80
C ASP A 25 43.67 36.19 -6.10
N GLY A 26 42.39 36.19 -6.49
CA GLY A 26 41.64 34.98 -6.80
C GLY A 26 42.27 34.13 -7.91
N LYS A 27 43.00 34.71 -8.87
CA LYS A 27 43.70 33.95 -9.92
C LYS A 27 44.91 33.21 -9.38
N ALA A 28 45.66 33.84 -8.48
CA ALA A 28 46.77 33.20 -7.78
C ALA A 28 46.29 32.07 -6.86
N CYS A 29 45.18 32.28 -6.15
CA CYS A 29 44.54 31.24 -5.35
C CYS A 29 44.05 30.06 -6.20
N ALA A 30 43.45 30.32 -7.36
CA ALA A 30 43.03 29.27 -8.29
C ALA A 30 44.23 28.46 -8.82
N ALA A 31 45.33 29.12 -9.18
CA ALA A 31 46.55 28.46 -9.66
C ALA A 31 47.13 27.47 -8.62
N VAL A 32 47.17 27.89 -7.35
CA VAL A 32 47.65 27.05 -6.24
C VAL A 32 46.65 25.93 -5.92
N GLY A 33 45.36 26.27 -5.81
CA GLY A 33 44.29 25.32 -5.50
C GLY A 33 44.12 24.23 -6.55
N GLN A 34 44.36 24.54 -7.83
CA GLN A 34 44.26 23.57 -8.92
C GLN A 34 45.24 22.41 -8.79
N SER A 35 46.47 22.68 -8.34
CA SER A 35 47.48 21.65 -8.11
C SER A 35 47.08 20.74 -6.95
N SER A 36 46.60 21.33 -5.85
CA SER A 36 46.12 20.57 -4.69
C SER A 36 44.88 19.73 -5.01
N LEU A 37 43.96 20.25 -5.82
CA LEU A 37 42.77 19.52 -6.27
C LEU A 37 43.16 18.31 -7.12
N MET A 38 44.13 18.47 -8.03
CA MET A 38 44.60 17.36 -8.85
C MET A 38 45.30 16.29 -8.00
N ALA A 39 46.10 16.69 -7.02
CA ALA A 39 46.72 15.75 -6.08
C ALA A 39 45.68 14.90 -5.32
N LEU A 40 44.52 15.49 -4.96
CA LEU A 40 43.42 14.75 -4.35
C LEU A 40 42.80 13.75 -5.34
N TYR A 41 42.54 14.16 -6.58
CA TYR A 41 42.02 13.26 -7.60
C TYR A 41 42.97 12.09 -7.86
N ASP A 42 44.28 12.35 -8.00
CA ASP A 42 45.28 11.31 -8.22
C ASP A 42 45.31 10.32 -7.05
N ILE A 43 45.23 10.80 -5.80
CA ILE A 43 45.15 9.91 -4.62
C ILE A 43 43.88 9.06 -4.66
N MET A 44 42.72 9.66 -4.95
CA MET A 44 41.43 8.95 -4.92
C MET A 44 41.30 7.94 -6.07
N PHE A 45 41.71 8.29 -7.29
CA PHE A 45 41.66 7.36 -8.42
C PHE A 45 42.72 6.26 -8.33
N SER A 46 43.90 6.53 -7.74
CA SER A 46 44.93 5.50 -7.51
C SER A 46 44.44 4.40 -6.57
N GLN A 47 43.54 4.69 -5.63
CA GLN A 47 42.92 3.66 -4.78
C GLN A 47 42.03 2.68 -5.55
N LEU A 48 41.63 3.04 -6.77
CA LEU A 48 40.79 2.25 -7.66
C LEU A 48 41.58 1.66 -8.83
N ASP A 49 42.92 1.75 -8.81
CA ASP A 49 43.82 1.39 -9.93
C ASP A 49 43.47 2.12 -11.23
N VAL A 50 42.98 3.37 -11.12
CA VAL A 50 42.63 4.23 -12.24
C VAL A 50 43.60 5.42 -12.29
N THR A 51 44.09 5.71 -13.49
CA THR A 51 44.92 6.89 -13.74
C THR A 51 44.04 8.07 -14.13
N SER A 52 44.27 9.24 -13.53
CA SER A 52 43.64 10.51 -13.96
C SER A 52 44.59 11.40 -14.74
N SER A 53 44.05 12.29 -15.58
CA SER A 53 44.81 13.36 -16.24
C SER A 53 44.12 14.71 -16.06
N GLN A 54 44.87 15.80 -16.22
CA GLN A 54 44.32 17.14 -16.12
C GLN A 54 44.18 17.79 -17.50
N LEU A 55 43.01 18.33 -17.78
CA LEU A 55 42.74 19.16 -18.96
C LEU A 55 42.18 20.52 -18.50
N LEU A 56 42.96 21.58 -18.73
CA LEU A 56 42.57 22.95 -18.41
C LEU A 56 42.02 23.63 -19.65
N VAL A 57 40.82 24.20 -19.52
CA VAL A 57 40.11 24.82 -20.64
C VAL A 57 39.70 26.26 -20.33
N ASN A 58 39.50 27.06 -21.37
CA ASN A 58 39.01 28.43 -21.28
C ASN A 58 37.87 28.63 -22.29
N ASP A 59 36.99 29.59 -22.01
CA ASP A 59 35.85 29.92 -22.87
C ASP A 59 36.24 30.24 -24.32
N GLY A 60 37.37 30.93 -24.53
CA GLY A 60 37.88 31.27 -25.85
C GLY A 60 38.24 30.06 -26.71
N PHE A 61 38.62 28.94 -26.11
CA PHE A 61 39.06 27.75 -26.86
C PHE A 61 37.88 27.04 -27.55
N PHE A 62 36.69 27.05 -26.95
CA PHE A 62 35.51 26.43 -27.54
C PHE A 62 34.95 27.17 -28.76
N ARG A 63 35.45 28.38 -29.07
CA ARG A 63 35.13 29.08 -30.32
C ARG A 63 35.89 28.53 -31.53
N ASP A 64 37.02 27.87 -31.28
CA ASP A 64 37.89 27.33 -32.32
C ASP A 64 37.48 25.89 -32.66
N ALA A 65 37.15 25.64 -33.92
CA ALA A 65 36.74 24.32 -34.39
C ALA A 65 37.90 23.31 -34.35
N ASP A 66 39.14 23.74 -34.61
CA ASP A 66 40.30 22.86 -34.60
C ASP A 66 40.66 22.45 -33.17
N PHE A 67 40.56 23.40 -32.23
CA PHE A 67 40.72 23.09 -30.81
C PHE A 67 39.70 22.04 -30.35
N ARG A 68 38.42 22.20 -30.68
CA ARG A 68 37.38 21.25 -30.28
C ARG A 68 37.63 19.85 -30.83
N LYS A 69 38.05 19.75 -32.09
CA LYS A 69 38.43 18.47 -32.69
C LYS A 69 39.62 17.84 -31.94
N GLN A 70 40.67 18.61 -31.70
CA GLN A 70 41.86 18.13 -30.98
C GLN A 70 41.53 17.70 -29.54
N LEU A 71 40.64 18.44 -28.86
CA LEU A 71 40.14 18.10 -27.54
C LEU A 71 39.46 16.72 -27.55
N THR A 72 38.52 16.51 -28.48
CA THR A 72 37.82 15.24 -28.63
C THR A 72 38.79 14.10 -28.94
N ASP A 73 39.69 14.26 -29.91
CA ASP A 73 40.68 13.24 -30.29
C ASP A 73 41.60 12.88 -29.10
N THR A 74 41.99 13.87 -28.30
CA THR A 74 42.83 13.69 -27.11
C THR A 74 42.07 12.94 -26.01
N VAL A 75 40.82 13.31 -25.75
CA VAL A 75 39.97 12.64 -24.75
C VAL A 75 39.74 11.19 -25.11
N HIS A 76 39.42 10.91 -26.37
CA HIS A 76 39.23 9.54 -26.84
C HIS A 76 40.51 8.72 -26.65
N SER A 77 41.67 9.27 -27.01
CA SER A 77 42.97 8.63 -26.80
C SER A 77 43.27 8.34 -25.32
N LEU A 78 42.92 9.27 -24.42
CA LEU A 78 43.07 9.07 -22.98
C LEU A 78 42.16 7.95 -22.46
N LEU A 79 40.90 7.92 -22.89
CA LEU A 79 39.94 6.88 -22.50
C LEU A 79 40.34 5.50 -23.03
N ASP A 80 40.87 5.41 -24.25
CA ASP A 80 41.43 4.16 -24.81
C ASP A 80 42.61 3.64 -23.98
N LEU A 81 43.39 4.55 -23.39
CA LEU A 81 44.47 4.23 -22.45
C LEU A 81 43.96 3.97 -21.01
N ARG A 82 42.63 3.96 -20.79
CA ARG A 82 41.98 3.84 -19.48
C ARG A 82 42.37 4.95 -18.49
N VAL A 83 42.62 6.15 -19.02
CA VAL A 83 42.91 7.35 -18.24
C VAL A 83 41.66 8.22 -18.16
N ILE A 84 41.24 8.61 -16.96
CA ILE A 84 40.10 9.49 -16.74
C ILE A 84 40.53 10.96 -16.86
N PRO A 85 40.02 11.72 -17.85
CA PRO A 85 40.31 13.14 -17.94
C PRO A 85 39.51 13.95 -16.92
N ILE A 86 40.20 14.78 -16.14
CA ILE A 86 39.63 15.74 -15.20
C ILE A 86 39.70 17.13 -15.81
N PHE A 87 38.53 17.70 -16.08
CA PHE A 87 38.40 19.03 -16.68
C PHE A 87 38.23 20.09 -15.61
N ASN A 88 38.93 21.22 -15.76
CA ASN A 88 38.59 22.43 -15.02
C ASN A 88 38.81 23.69 -15.87
N GLU A 89 38.11 24.77 -15.53
CA GLU A 89 38.40 26.08 -16.12
C GLU A 89 39.78 26.57 -15.65
N ASN A 90 40.58 27.15 -16.56
CA ASN A 90 41.87 27.72 -16.22
C ASN A 90 41.72 29.15 -15.67
N ASP A 91 41.09 29.27 -14.50
CA ASP A 91 40.84 30.55 -13.81
C ASP A 91 42.13 31.37 -13.61
N ALA A 92 43.29 30.70 -13.48
CA ALA A 92 44.59 31.33 -13.27
C ALA A 92 45.00 32.28 -14.41
N VAL A 93 44.58 32.00 -15.65
CA VAL A 93 44.92 32.80 -16.85
C VAL A 93 43.68 33.26 -17.62
N SER A 94 42.50 33.19 -17.02
CA SER A 94 41.25 33.64 -17.63
C SER A 94 41.29 35.14 -17.94
N THR A 95 40.74 35.56 -19.09
CA THR A 95 40.72 36.96 -19.55
C THR A 95 39.64 37.80 -18.87
N ARG A 96 38.78 37.19 -18.04
CA ARG A 96 37.72 37.88 -17.30
C ARG A 96 38.34 38.81 -16.24
N LYS A 97 37.87 40.08 -16.21
CA LYS A 97 38.35 41.14 -15.30
C LYS A 97 37.85 40.97 -13.87
N ALA A 98 36.70 40.34 -13.69
CA ALA A 98 36.17 39.87 -12.41
C ALA A 98 35.50 38.51 -12.64
N PRO A 99 36.06 37.38 -12.17
CA PRO A 99 35.46 36.06 -12.35
C PRO A 99 34.05 35.91 -11.75
N TYR A 100 33.61 36.90 -10.95
CA TYR A 100 32.41 36.85 -10.12
C TYR A 100 31.24 37.73 -10.59
N GLU A 101 31.40 38.55 -11.65
CA GLU A 101 30.37 39.53 -12.06
C GLU A 101 30.00 39.55 -13.56
N ASP A 102 30.77 38.92 -14.47
CA ASP A 102 30.63 39.14 -15.92
C ASP A 102 30.12 37.92 -16.72
N SER A 103 28.81 37.81 -16.95
CA SER A 103 28.15 36.65 -17.60
C SER A 103 28.36 36.53 -19.12
N SER A 104 29.37 37.17 -19.71
CA SER A 104 29.53 37.31 -21.17
C SER A 104 30.26 36.16 -21.90
N GLY A 105 30.40 34.98 -21.28
CA GLY A 105 31.16 33.83 -21.81
C GLY A 105 30.30 32.68 -22.36
N ILE A 106 30.94 31.70 -23.05
CA ILE A 106 30.26 30.50 -23.59
C ILE A 106 29.76 29.57 -22.47
N PHE A 107 30.46 29.55 -21.34
CA PHE A 107 30.04 28.90 -20.10
C PHE A 107 30.39 29.80 -18.91
N TRP A 108 29.62 29.69 -17.82
CA TRP A 108 29.71 30.58 -16.65
C TRP A 108 30.15 29.87 -15.36
N ASP A 109 29.88 28.57 -15.25
CA ASP A 109 30.24 27.73 -14.11
C ASP A 109 30.57 26.29 -14.56
N ASN A 110 30.98 25.45 -13.60
CA ASN A 110 31.34 24.06 -13.86
C ASN A 110 30.16 23.23 -14.38
N ASP A 111 28.93 23.55 -13.99
CA ASP A 111 27.74 22.85 -14.49
C ASP A 111 27.55 23.13 -16.00
N SER A 112 27.70 24.40 -16.40
CA SER A 112 27.63 24.83 -17.79
C SER A 112 28.80 24.29 -18.62
N LEU A 113 30.01 24.23 -18.04
CA LEU A 113 31.18 23.63 -18.68
C LEU A 113 30.96 22.13 -18.90
N ALA A 114 30.44 21.41 -17.90
CA ALA A 114 30.12 19.99 -18.02
C ALA A 114 29.06 19.73 -19.10
N GLY A 115 28.04 20.58 -19.19
CA GLY A 115 27.04 20.53 -20.26
C GLY A 115 27.64 20.75 -21.65
N LEU A 116 28.57 21.71 -21.79
CA LEU A 116 29.28 21.98 -23.04
C LEU A 116 30.18 20.81 -23.45
N LEU A 117 30.99 20.28 -22.52
CA LEU A 117 31.86 19.13 -22.76
C LEU A 117 31.06 17.90 -23.14
N ALA A 118 29.93 17.64 -22.47
CA ALA A 118 29.06 16.52 -22.79
C ALA A 118 28.56 16.56 -24.24
N LEU A 119 28.26 17.76 -24.75
CA LEU A 119 27.86 17.97 -26.14
C LEU A 119 29.04 17.77 -27.11
N GLU A 120 30.18 18.40 -26.85
CA GLU A 120 31.36 18.37 -27.73
C GLU A 120 31.98 16.95 -27.82
N LEU A 121 31.98 16.23 -26.71
CA LEU A 121 32.46 14.85 -26.61
C LEU A 121 31.40 13.80 -27.00
N LYS A 122 30.16 14.24 -27.30
CA LYS A 122 29.02 13.36 -27.61
C LYS A 122 28.79 12.29 -26.54
N ALA A 123 28.80 12.71 -25.27
CA ALA A 123 28.56 11.80 -24.16
C ALA A 123 27.16 11.18 -24.22
N ASP A 124 27.07 9.89 -23.85
CA ASP A 124 25.81 9.15 -23.78
C ASP A 124 24.91 9.62 -22.62
N LEU A 125 25.53 10.09 -21.53
CA LEU A 125 24.84 10.55 -20.32
C LEU A 125 25.72 11.57 -19.59
N LEU A 126 25.10 12.65 -19.11
CA LEU A 126 25.70 13.58 -18.17
C LEU A 126 25.07 13.39 -16.78
N VAL A 127 25.89 13.18 -15.75
CA VAL A 127 25.43 13.11 -14.36
C VAL A 127 25.94 14.33 -13.60
N LEU A 128 25.02 15.15 -13.09
CA LEU A 128 25.33 16.30 -12.25
C LEU A 128 25.08 15.94 -10.79
N LEU A 129 26.12 16.00 -9.97
CA LEU A 129 26.04 15.72 -8.55
C LEU A 129 25.67 16.99 -7.77
N SER A 130 24.68 16.87 -6.88
CA SER A 130 24.19 17.94 -6.01
C SER A 130 24.25 17.53 -4.54
N ASP A 131 24.11 18.52 -3.67
CA ASP A 131 23.87 18.36 -2.24
C ASP A 131 22.46 17.88 -1.88
N VAL A 132 21.53 17.90 -2.83
CA VAL A 132 20.16 17.40 -2.71
C VAL A 132 19.94 16.18 -3.60
N GLU A 133 18.90 15.39 -3.31
CA GLU A 133 18.59 14.16 -4.05
C GLU A 133 18.21 14.38 -5.52
N GLY A 134 17.78 15.59 -5.87
CA GLY A 134 17.40 15.98 -7.22
C GLY A 134 16.60 17.28 -7.20
N LEU A 135 15.76 17.48 -8.22
CA LEU A 135 14.91 18.65 -8.33
C LEU A 135 13.60 18.46 -7.57
N TYR A 136 13.29 19.38 -6.66
CA TYR A 136 12.08 19.34 -5.85
C TYR A 136 11.00 20.31 -6.37
N SER A 137 9.73 20.05 -6.07
CA SER A 137 8.60 20.93 -6.42
C SER A 137 8.55 22.23 -5.60
N GLY A 138 9.38 22.34 -4.56
CA GLY A 138 9.57 23.48 -3.68
C GLY A 138 10.87 23.31 -2.87
N PRO A 139 11.12 24.12 -1.82
CA PRO A 139 12.31 23.96 -0.97
C PRO A 139 12.42 22.54 -0.40
N PRO A 140 13.59 21.87 -0.45
CA PRO A 140 13.76 20.52 0.08
C PRO A 140 13.47 20.38 1.59
N SER A 141 13.52 21.49 2.33
CA SER A 141 13.19 21.55 3.76
C SER A 141 11.68 21.61 4.05
N ASP A 142 10.83 21.82 3.03
CA ASP A 142 9.38 21.82 3.18
C ASP A 142 8.83 20.38 3.08
N PRO A 143 8.11 19.86 4.10
CA PRO A 143 7.49 18.53 4.06
C PRO A 143 6.50 18.30 2.91
N LYS A 144 5.97 19.38 2.30
CA LYS A 144 5.07 19.29 1.14
C LYS A 144 5.82 19.19 -0.19
N SER A 145 7.13 19.40 -0.19
CA SER A 145 7.94 19.36 -1.38
C SER A 145 8.17 17.93 -1.85
N LYS A 146 7.89 17.66 -3.13
CA LYS A 146 8.06 16.33 -3.72
C LYS A 146 9.20 16.34 -4.73
N LEU A 147 9.98 15.25 -4.74
CA LEU A 147 11.02 15.04 -5.75
C LEU A 147 10.39 14.87 -7.13
N ILE A 148 10.90 15.62 -8.11
CA ILE A 148 10.51 15.55 -9.51
C ILE A 148 11.44 14.57 -10.20
N HIS A 149 10.96 13.38 -10.52
CA HIS A 149 11.81 12.36 -11.16
C HIS A 149 12.08 12.62 -12.64
N THR A 150 11.21 13.33 -13.34
CA THR A 150 11.33 13.62 -14.77
C THR A 150 11.00 15.07 -15.03
N TYR A 151 12.00 15.83 -15.51
CA TYR A 151 11.81 17.23 -15.84
C TYR A 151 11.20 17.38 -17.23
N VAL A 152 9.96 17.87 -17.25
CA VAL A 152 9.26 18.33 -18.47
C VAL A 152 9.24 19.86 -18.49
N LYS A 153 9.87 20.49 -19.48
CA LYS A 153 10.05 21.95 -19.57
C LYS A 153 8.71 22.69 -19.55
N GLU A 154 7.74 22.24 -20.32
CA GLU A 154 6.41 22.88 -20.45
C GLU A 154 5.64 22.88 -19.11
N LYS A 155 5.91 21.91 -18.24
CA LYS A 155 5.24 21.75 -16.95
C LYS A 155 5.97 22.45 -15.81
N HIS A 156 7.29 22.40 -15.81
CA HIS A 156 8.10 22.72 -14.63
C HIS A 156 8.89 24.03 -14.75
N HIS A 157 9.18 24.50 -15.97
CA HIS A 157 10.05 25.67 -16.18
C HIS A 157 9.53 26.94 -15.49
N SER A 158 8.21 27.13 -15.42
CA SER A 158 7.57 28.31 -14.81
C SER A 158 7.08 28.10 -13.37
N LYS A 159 7.17 26.89 -12.82
CA LYS A 159 6.55 26.51 -11.53
C LYS A 159 7.53 26.25 -10.39
N ILE A 160 8.82 26.16 -10.67
CA ILE A 160 9.83 25.82 -9.66
C ILE A 160 10.44 27.10 -9.08
N THR A 161 10.41 27.21 -7.76
CA THR A 161 11.12 28.26 -7.02
C THR A 161 12.49 27.71 -6.61
N PHE A 162 13.57 28.35 -7.06
CA PHE A 162 14.93 27.96 -6.72
C PHE A 162 15.41 28.68 -5.46
N GLY A 163 16.03 27.96 -4.53
CA GLY A 163 16.62 28.51 -3.31
C GLY A 163 17.93 29.26 -3.54
N ASP A 164 18.41 29.93 -2.49
CA ASP A 164 19.62 30.77 -2.51
C ASP A 164 20.93 29.99 -2.78
N LYS A 165 21.95 30.70 -3.28
CA LYS A 165 23.27 30.15 -3.64
C LYS A 165 24.03 29.60 -2.41
N SER A 166 24.83 28.55 -2.60
CA SER A 166 25.70 28.02 -1.54
C SER A 166 26.91 28.93 -1.26
N ARG A 167 27.49 28.85 -0.05
CA ARG A 167 28.59 29.73 0.43
C ARG A 167 29.88 29.67 -0.41
N LEU A 168 30.09 28.60 -1.18
CA LEU A 168 31.35 28.34 -1.92
C LEU A 168 31.12 28.11 -3.44
N GLY A 169 29.87 28.09 -3.92
CA GLY A 169 29.53 27.79 -5.31
C GLY A 169 29.16 29.03 -6.13
N ARG A 170 29.65 29.12 -7.37
CA ARG A 170 29.30 30.19 -8.33
C ARG A 170 27.84 30.05 -8.85
N GLY A 171 27.31 28.82 -8.92
CA GLY A 171 25.97 28.48 -9.42
C GLY A 171 25.13 27.69 -8.40
N GLY A 172 23.88 28.11 -8.19
CA GLY A 172 22.89 27.37 -7.39
C GLY A 172 22.12 26.32 -8.20
N MET A 173 21.05 25.76 -7.64
CA MET A 173 20.19 24.78 -8.35
C MET A 173 19.65 25.30 -9.69
N THR A 174 19.43 26.61 -9.82
CA THR A 174 19.05 27.24 -11.09
C THR A 174 20.07 26.99 -12.19
N ALA A 175 21.37 27.08 -11.88
CA ALA A 175 22.43 26.91 -12.86
C ALA A 175 22.55 25.45 -13.30
N LYS A 176 22.45 24.50 -12.36
CA LYS A 176 22.37 23.05 -12.64
C LYS A 176 21.20 22.71 -13.54
N VAL A 177 20.00 23.24 -13.24
CA VAL A 177 18.82 23.01 -14.07
C VAL A 177 18.99 23.62 -15.46
N ASN A 178 19.55 24.83 -15.57
CA ASN A 178 19.80 25.44 -16.88
C ASN A 178 20.82 24.66 -17.71
N ALA A 179 21.92 24.21 -17.11
CA ALA A 179 22.91 23.36 -17.76
C ALA A 179 22.31 22.02 -18.19
N ALA A 180 21.54 21.37 -17.31
CA ALA A 180 20.86 20.11 -17.58
C ALA A 180 19.86 20.24 -18.73
N VAL A 181 19.06 21.31 -18.75
CA VAL A 181 18.13 21.61 -19.85
C VAL A 181 18.88 21.86 -21.15
N CYS A 182 19.96 22.65 -21.12
CA CYS A 182 20.75 22.95 -22.31
C CYS A 182 21.32 21.67 -22.94
N ALA A 183 21.98 20.83 -22.15
CA ALA A 183 22.56 19.57 -22.63
C ALA A 183 21.48 18.56 -23.08
N ALA A 184 20.40 18.40 -22.31
CA ALA A 184 19.28 17.50 -22.64
C ALA A 184 18.61 17.84 -23.98
N TYR A 185 18.36 19.13 -24.22
CA TYR A 185 17.74 19.58 -25.47
C TYR A 185 18.73 19.63 -26.65
N SER A 186 20.03 19.64 -26.37
CA SER A 186 21.09 19.54 -27.39
C SER A 186 21.44 18.09 -27.76
N GLY A 187 20.86 17.10 -27.08
CA GLY A 187 20.94 15.68 -27.47
C GLY A 187 21.56 14.75 -26.43
N THR A 188 22.07 15.26 -25.30
CA THR A 188 22.67 14.43 -24.25
C THR A 188 21.75 14.32 -23.04
N PRO A 189 21.20 13.14 -22.72
CA PRO A 189 20.42 12.93 -21.50
C PRO A 189 21.19 13.40 -20.25
N VAL A 190 20.49 14.02 -19.29
CA VAL A 190 21.11 14.50 -18.05
C VAL A 190 20.37 13.98 -16.83
N ILE A 191 21.10 13.59 -15.78
CA ILE A 191 20.54 13.23 -14.49
C ILE A 191 21.15 14.11 -13.40
N ILE A 192 20.30 14.76 -12.60
CA ILE A 192 20.72 15.44 -11.37
C ILE A 192 20.43 14.52 -10.18
N THR A 193 21.44 14.18 -9.39
CA THR A 193 21.32 13.29 -8.23
C THR A 193 22.23 13.73 -7.07
N SER A 194 22.04 13.16 -5.88
CA SER A 194 22.90 13.47 -4.73
C SER A 194 24.31 12.91 -4.90
N GLY A 195 25.32 13.73 -4.60
CA GLY A 195 26.72 13.32 -4.47
C GLY A 195 27.10 12.78 -3.09
N TYR A 196 26.20 12.85 -2.09
CA TYR A 196 26.46 12.36 -0.73
C TYR A 196 25.99 10.91 -0.51
N THR A 197 25.13 10.40 -1.36
CA THR A 197 24.63 9.02 -1.26
C THR A 197 25.58 8.05 -1.97
N ASN A 198 25.98 6.99 -1.27
CA ASN A 198 26.84 5.94 -1.82
C ASN A 198 26.20 5.28 -3.05
N ASP A 199 27.04 4.87 -4.00
CA ASP A 199 26.69 4.10 -5.21
C ASP A 199 25.69 4.77 -6.17
N ASN A 200 25.34 6.04 -5.95
CA ASN A 200 24.34 6.73 -6.77
C ASN A 200 24.69 6.76 -8.26
N ILE A 201 25.97 6.93 -8.61
CA ILE A 201 26.43 6.90 -10.01
C ILE A 201 26.15 5.52 -10.64
N MET A 202 26.49 4.44 -9.93
CA MET A 202 26.29 3.07 -10.42
C MET A 202 24.82 2.75 -10.59
N ARG A 203 23.98 3.14 -9.62
CA ARG A 203 22.55 2.91 -9.66
C ARG A 203 21.86 3.71 -10.78
N VAL A 204 22.34 4.93 -11.05
CA VAL A 204 21.93 5.72 -12.22
C VAL A 204 22.28 4.98 -13.52
N LEU A 205 23.49 4.45 -13.65
CA LEU A 205 23.91 3.69 -14.83
C LEU A 205 23.12 2.38 -15.03
N GLN A 206 22.61 1.79 -13.94
CA GLN A 206 21.73 0.61 -13.97
C GLN A 206 20.28 0.95 -14.35
N GLY A 207 19.93 2.23 -14.51
CA GLY A 207 18.59 2.67 -14.88
C GLY A 207 17.60 2.72 -13.71
N GLU A 208 18.08 2.71 -12.46
CA GLU A 208 17.21 2.96 -11.30
C GLU A 208 16.63 4.38 -11.32
N ARG A 209 15.42 4.53 -10.78
CA ARG A 209 14.71 5.82 -10.72
C ARG A 209 15.26 6.71 -9.60
N ILE A 210 16.45 7.28 -9.79
CA ILE A 210 17.15 8.11 -8.81
C ILE A 210 17.33 9.53 -9.34
N GLY A 211 17.06 10.51 -8.47
CA GLY A 211 17.16 11.92 -8.80
C GLY A 211 16.17 12.34 -9.89
N THR A 212 16.59 13.30 -10.72
CA THR A 212 15.78 13.90 -11.77
C THR A 212 16.42 13.72 -13.14
N VAL A 213 15.70 13.07 -14.06
CA VAL A 213 16.11 12.95 -15.47
C VAL A 213 15.61 14.12 -16.31
N PHE A 214 16.48 14.59 -17.20
CA PHE A 214 16.24 15.61 -18.21
C PHE A 214 16.51 15.01 -19.59
N HIS A 215 15.54 15.14 -20.49
CA HIS A 215 15.67 14.65 -21.86
C HIS A 215 14.80 15.45 -22.82
N LYS A 216 15.25 15.64 -24.07
CA LYS A 216 14.47 16.35 -25.10
C LYS A 216 13.07 15.75 -25.31
N ASP A 217 13.00 14.43 -25.30
CA ASP A 217 11.76 13.67 -25.51
C ASP A 217 11.02 13.37 -24.20
N ALA A 218 11.40 13.97 -23.07
CA ALA A 218 10.72 13.75 -21.79
C ALA A 218 9.23 14.10 -21.82
N HIS A 219 8.80 14.94 -22.76
CA HIS A 219 7.39 15.25 -23.01
C HIS A 219 6.65 14.13 -23.78
N LEU A 220 7.37 13.35 -24.62
CA LEU A 220 6.87 12.17 -25.36
C LEU A 220 6.95 10.90 -24.54
N TRP A 221 7.84 10.88 -23.55
CA TRP A 221 7.70 10.09 -22.35
C TRP A 221 6.55 10.69 -21.54
N THR A 222 5.39 10.77 -22.21
CA THR A 222 4.06 10.67 -21.64
C THR A 222 4.29 9.97 -20.35
N SER A 223 4.10 10.72 -19.25
CA SER A 223 4.12 10.17 -17.91
C SER A 223 3.67 8.74 -18.05
N ILE A 224 4.43 7.75 -17.55
CA ILE A 224 3.74 6.57 -17.03
C ILE A 224 2.59 7.22 -16.30
N LYS A 225 1.37 7.12 -16.85
CA LYS A 225 0.20 7.65 -16.17
C LYS A 225 0.29 6.79 -14.92
N GLU A 226 0.87 7.33 -13.86
CA GLU A 226 0.42 7.06 -12.53
C GLU A 226 -1.05 7.39 -12.68
N ILE A 227 -1.82 6.37 -13.08
CA ILE A 227 -3.25 6.41 -13.06
C ILE A 227 -3.47 6.77 -11.62
N THR A 228 -3.79 8.05 -11.40
CA THR A 228 -3.88 8.55 -10.04
C THR A 228 -4.88 7.65 -9.34
N ALA A 229 -4.72 7.45 -8.04
CA ALA A 229 -5.60 6.52 -7.31
C ALA A 229 -7.10 6.87 -7.55
N HIS A 230 -7.38 8.15 -7.80
CA HIS A 230 -8.65 8.67 -8.31
C HIS A 230 -9.04 8.16 -9.71
N GLU A 231 -8.18 8.25 -10.73
CA GLU A 231 -8.47 7.71 -12.06
C GLU A 231 -8.74 6.20 -12.03
N MET A 232 -8.06 5.45 -11.16
CA MET A 232 -8.33 4.01 -10.97
C MET A 232 -9.74 3.81 -10.39
N ALA A 233 -10.10 4.57 -9.35
CA ALA A 233 -11.40 4.51 -8.71
C ALA A 233 -12.54 4.84 -9.70
N VAL A 234 -12.38 5.90 -10.49
CA VAL A 234 -13.36 6.29 -11.51
C VAL A 234 -13.50 5.22 -12.59
N ALA A 235 -12.38 4.67 -13.08
CA ALA A 235 -12.42 3.60 -14.07
C ALA A 235 -13.08 2.31 -13.55
N ALA A 236 -12.88 1.98 -12.27
CA ALA A 236 -13.56 0.88 -11.61
C ALA A 236 -15.08 1.14 -11.53
N ARG A 237 -15.50 2.38 -11.21
CA ARG A 237 -16.92 2.78 -11.18
C ARG A 237 -17.60 2.68 -12.54
N ASP A 238 -16.94 3.13 -13.59
CA ASP A 238 -17.52 3.10 -14.94
C ASP A 238 -17.60 1.67 -15.48
N SER A 239 -16.59 0.84 -15.20
CA SER A 239 -16.61 -0.58 -15.52
C SER A 239 -17.69 -1.33 -14.70
N SER A 240 -17.92 -0.98 -13.43
CA SER A 240 -18.96 -1.61 -12.61
C SER A 240 -20.36 -1.32 -13.12
N ARG A 241 -20.62 -0.09 -13.60
CA ARG A 241 -21.88 0.25 -14.29
C ARG A 241 -22.11 -0.61 -15.53
N ARG A 242 -21.05 -0.89 -16.31
CA ARG A 242 -21.13 -1.78 -17.49
C ARG A 242 -21.39 -3.23 -17.07
N LEU A 243 -20.74 -3.71 -16.01
CA LEU A 243 -20.98 -5.03 -15.41
C LEU A 243 -22.43 -5.20 -14.93
N GLN A 244 -23.00 -4.16 -14.32
CA GLN A 244 -24.39 -4.15 -13.84
C GLN A 244 -25.42 -4.25 -14.98
N ASN A 245 -25.10 -3.72 -16.15
CA ASN A 245 -25.97 -3.77 -17.34
C ASN A 245 -25.97 -5.15 -18.05
N LEU A 246 -25.08 -6.07 -17.66
CA LEU A 246 -25.07 -7.42 -18.20
C LEU A 246 -26.26 -8.24 -17.68
N LYS A 247 -26.60 -9.31 -18.40
CA LYS A 247 -27.53 -10.33 -17.89
C LYS A 247 -26.85 -11.18 -16.81
N SER A 248 -27.66 -11.82 -15.96
CA SER A 248 -27.18 -12.77 -14.94
C SER A 248 -26.23 -13.82 -15.53
N GLU A 249 -26.63 -14.45 -16.64
CA GLU A 249 -25.84 -15.50 -17.31
C GLU A 249 -24.47 -15.00 -17.78
N ASP A 250 -24.38 -13.76 -18.25
CA ASP A 250 -23.11 -13.19 -18.69
C ASP A 250 -22.19 -12.93 -17.50
N ARG A 251 -22.72 -12.42 -16.37
CA ARG A 251 -21.93 -12.27 -15.12
C ARG A 251 -21.48 -13.61 -14.56
N LYS A 252 -22.37 -14.61 -14.58
CA LYS A 252 -22.05 -15.99 -14.22
C LYS A 252 -20.91 -16.52 -15.07
N LYS A 253 -20.98 -16.32 -16.39
CA LYS A 253 -19.93 -16.73 -17.33
C LYS A 253 -18.58 -16.10 -16.99
N ILE A 254 -18.53 -14.80 -16.64
CA ILE A 254 -17.27 -14.15 -16.23
C ILE A 254 -16.61 -14.88 -15.06
N LEU A 255 -17.37 -15.28 -14.04
CA LEU A 255 -16.82 -16.03 -12.89
C LEU A 255 -16.31 -17.41 -13.29
N LEU A 256 -17.02 -18.11 -14.18
CA LEU A 256 -16.58 -19.40 -14.70
C LEU A 256 -15.30 -19.27 -15.55
N ASP A 257 -15.20 -18.21 -16.35
CA ASP A 257 -14.00 -17.89 -17.13
C ASP A 257 -12.82 -17.55 -16.21
N VAL A 258 -13.05 -16.79 -15.12
CA VAL A 258 -12.03 -16.52 -14.09
C VAL A 258 -11.56 -17.81 -13.42
N ALA A 259 -12.48 -18.70 -13.04
CA ALA A 259 -12.15 -19.99 -12.44
C ALA A 259 -11.27 -20.84 -13.38
N ALA A 260 -11.63 -20.93 -14.67
CA ALA A 260 -10.86 -21.64 -15.68
C ALA A 260 -9.49 -20.99 -15.95
N ALA A 261 -9.41 -19.65 -15.92
CA ALA A 261 -8.16 -18.92 -16.09
C ALA A 261 -7.18 -19.18 -14.93
N ILE A 262 -7.67 -19.27 -13.70
CA ILE A 262 -6.83 -19.59 -12.53
C ILE A 262 -6.28 -21.02 -12.63
N GLU A 263 -7.12 -22.01 -12.99
CA GLU A 263 -6.66 -23.39 -13.20
C GLU A 263 -5.62 -23.49 -14.31
N LYS A 264 -5.86 -22.83 -15.45
CA LYS A 264 -4.94 -22.85 -16.59
C LYS A 264 -3.57 -22.25 -16.27
N ASN A 265 -3.53 -21.23 -15.39
CA ASN A 265 -2.31 -20.52 -15.02
C ASN A 265 -1.76 -20.93 -13.64
N GLU A 266 -2.19 -22.07 -13.08
CA GLU A 266 -1.77 -22.54 -11.75
C GLU A 266 -0.24 -22.55 -11.61
N SER A 267 0.47 -23.07 -12.62
CA SER A 267 1.93 -23.14 -12.62
C SER A 267 2.59 -21.76 -12.53
N GLU A 268 2.12 -20.77 -13.30
CA GLU A 268 2.65 -19.39 -13.26
C GLU A 268 2.38 -18.75 -11.89
N ILE A 269 1.16 -18.91 -11.36
CA ILE A 269 0.77 -18.40 -10.04
C ILE A 269 1.67 -18.96 -8.93
N ARG A 270 1.96 -20.27 -8.98
CA ARG A 270 2.80 -20.94 -7.98
C ARG A 270 4.27 -20.53 -8.06
N ILE A 271 4.79 -20.28 -9.27
CA ILE A 271 6.16 -19.80 -9.45
C ILE A 271 6.34 -18.42 -8.80
N GLU A 272 5.45 -17.48 -9.10
CA GLU A 272 5.51 -16.13 -8.51
C GLU A 272 5.25 -16.13 -7.01
N ASN A 273 4.36 -17.00 -6.52
CA ASN A 273 4.12 -17.16 -5.09
C ASN A 273 5.32 -17.77 -4.35
N ALA A 274 6.01 -18.74 -4.96
CA ALA A 274 7.22 -19.30 -4.37
C ALA A 274 8.33 -18.25 -4.25
N ALA A 275 8.45 -17.33 -5.21
CA ALA A 275 9.39 -16.21 -5.14
C ALA A 275 9.04 -15.24 -4.00
N ASP A 276 7.76 -14.86 -3.85
CA ASP A 276 7.32 -14.03 -2.71
C ASP A 276 7.57 -14.73 -1.35
N VAL A 277 7.33 -16.05 -1.27
CA VAL A 277 7.57 -16.83 -0.05
C VAL A 277 9.06 -16.89 0.30
N ALA A 278 9.93 -17.09 -0.70
CA ALA A 278 11.38 -17.08 -0.50
C ALA A 278 11.89 -15.70 -0.05
N ASP A 279 11.43 -14.62 -0.70
CA ASP A 279 11.75 -13.24 -0.32
C ASP A 279 11.30 -12.94 1.13
N ALA A 280 10.13 -13.46 1.55
CA ALA A 280 9.61 -13.31 2.91
C ALA A 280 10.37 -14.14 3.95
N GLU A 281 10.81 -15.35 3.60
CA GLU A 281 11.66 -16.18 4.46
C GLU A 281 13.03 -15.54 4.68
N GLU A 282 13.66 -15.02 3.61
CA GLU A 282 14.94 -14.32 3.69
C GLU A 282 14.84 -13.02 4.51
N ALA A 283 13.74 -12.29 4.36
CA ALA A 283 13.46 -11.08 5.15
C ALA A 283 13.08 -11.37 6.62
N GLY A 284 13.02 -12.64 7.03
CA GLY A 284 12.80 -13.04 8.42
C GLY A 284 11.37 -12.89 8.93
N TYR A 285 10.36 -13.01 8.05
CA TYR A 285 8.96 -12.95 8.47
C TYR A 285 8.58 -14.16 9.34
N GLU A 286 7.64 -13.95 10.27
CA GLU A 286 7.07 -14.98 11.13
C GLU A 286 6.47 -16.15 10.33
N ARG A 287 6.63 -17.40 10.82
CA ARG A 287 6.09 -18.61 10.16
C ARG A 287 4.58 -18.54 9.92
N SER A 288 3.84 -17.90 10.82
CA SER A 288 2.39 -17.72 10.72
C SER A 288 1.99 -16.85 9.52
N LEU A 289 2.80 -15.84 9.20
CA LEU A 289 2.62 -14.96 8.06
C LEU A 289 3.00 -15.67 6.76
N ILE A 290 4.12 -16.39 6.74
CA ILE A 290 4.54 -17.21 5.58
C ILE A 290 3.46 -18.24 5.23
N SER A 291 2.88 -18.89 6.24
CA SER A 291 1.78 -19.85 6.04
C SER A 291 0.52 -19.21 5.44
N ARG A 292 0.24 -17.94 5.70
CA ARG A 292 -0.88 -17.20 5.09
C ARG A 292 -0.56 -16.80 3.65
N LEU A 293 0.70 -16.46 3.37
CA LEU A 293 1.22 -16.08 2.06
C LEU A 293 1.26 -17.25 1.07
N THR A 294 1.53 -18.48 1.53
CA THR A 294 1.74 -19.65 0.66
C THR A 294 0.44 -20.10 -0.04
N LEU A 295 0.50 -20.27 -1.36
CA LEU A 295 -0.55 -20.83 -2.21
C LEU A 295 -0.20 -22.24 -2.66
N ARG A 296 -0.71 -23.23 -1.90
CA ARG A 296 -0.58 -24.65 -2.24
C ARG A 296 -1.62 -25.07 -3.30
N PRO A 297 -1.38 -26.15 -4.08
CA PRO A 297 -2.34 -26.64 -5.08
C PRO A 297 -3.76 -26.85 -4.52
N GLU A 298 -3.87 -27.39 -3.31
CA GLU A 298 -5.16 -27.63 -2.66
C GLU A 298 -5.88 -26.32 -2.35
N LYS A 299 -5.13 -25.27 -2.00
CA LYS A 299 -5.65 -23.94 -1.72
C LYS A 299 -6.15 -23.27 -3.01
N ILE A 300 -5.41 -23.40 -4.11
CA ILE A 300 -5.83 -22.91 -5.43
C ILE A 300 -7.10 -23.64 -5.89
N ALA A 301 -7.14 -24.97 -5.78
CA ALA A 301 -8.33 -25.76 -6.12
C ALA A 301 -9.56 -25.35 -5.29
N SER A 302 -9.38 -25.08 -3.99
CA SER A 302 -10.43 -24.57 -3.11
C SER A 302 -10.93 -23.18 -3.53
N LEU A 303 -10.02 -22.28 -3.93
CA LEU A 303 -10.39 -20.95 -4.44
C LEU A 303 -11.22 -21.08 -5.71
N VAL A 304 -10.78 -21.89 -6.67
CA VAL A 304 -11.51 -22.12 -7.92
C VAL A 304 -12.91 -22.69 -7.64
N LYS A 305 -13.02 -23.68 -6.75
CA LYS A 305 -14.32 -24.21 -6.32
C LYS A 305 -15.21 -23.12 -5.72
N SER A 306 -14.65 -22.25 -4.90
CA SER A 306 -15.39 -21.13 -4.27
C SER A 306 -15.90 -20.14 -5.32
N VAL A 307 -15.09 -19.82 -6.35
CA VAL A 307 -15.51 -18.97 -7.48
C VAL A 307 -16.68 -19.60 -8.24
N ARG A 308 -16.63 -20.91 -8.50
CA ARG A 308 -17.73 -21.64 -9.15
C ARG A 308 -19.00 -21.63 -8.31
N ASN A 309 -18.90 -21.85 -7.00
CA ASN A 309 -20.04 -21.78 -6.09
C ASN A 309 -20.72 -20.40 -6.13
N LEU A 310 -19.94 -19.31 -6.16
CA LEU A 310 -20.48 -17.95 -6.30
C LEU A 310 -21.16 -17.72 -7.66
N ALA A 311 -20.63 -18.32 -8.73
CA ALA A 311 -21.21 -18.26 -10.06
C ALA A 311 -22.59 -18.94 -10.13
N ASP A 312 -22.78 -20.03 -9.39
CA ASP A 312 -24.04 -20.79 -9.34
C ASP A 312 -25.10 -20.24 -8.36
N MET A 313 -24.75 -19.23 -7.57
CA MET A 313 -25.70 -18.56 -6.66
C MET A 313 -26.85 -17.90 -7.45
N VAL A 314 -28.03 -17.79 -6.83
CA VAL A 314 -29.16 -17.00 -7.35
C VAL A 314 -28.70 -15.56 -7.65
N GLU A 315 -29.22 -14.96 -8.73
CA GLU A 315 -28.86 -13.61 -9.15
C GLU A 315 -29.11 -12.58 -8.04
N PRO A 316 -28.06 -11.96 -7.47
CA PRO A 316 -28.22 -11.08 -6.33
C PRO A 316 -28.65 -9.65 -6.72
N ILE A 317 -28.41 -9.21 -7.96
CA ILE A 317 -28.64 -7.83 -8.39
C ILE A 317 -30.04 -7.68 -8.99
N GLY A 318 -30.77 -6.65 -8.55
CA GLY A 318 -32.08 -6.31 -9.10
C GLY A 318 -33.23 -7.16 -8.57
N GLN A 319 -33.01 -7.93 -7.49
CA GLN A 319 -34.07 -8.66 -6.82
C GLN A 319 -35.08 -7.69 -6.22
N ILE A 320 -36.36 -7.93 -6.46
CA ILE A 320 -37.43 -7.16 -5.83
C ILE A 320 -37.57 -7.66 -4.39
N LEU A 321 -37.39 -6.78 -3.41
CA LEU A 321 -37.50 -7.10 -1.98
C LEU A 321 -38.85 -6.69 -1.40
N LYS A 322 -39.44 -5.63 -1.96
CA LYS A 322 -40.78 -5.16 -1.58
C LYS A 322 -41.46 -4.58 -2.80
N ARG A 323 -42.75 -4.85 -2.95
CA ARG A 323 -43.58 -4.33 -4.03
C ARG A 323 -44.90 -3.84 -3.49
N THR A 324 -45.23 -2.59 -3.76
CA THR A 324 -46.43 -1.95 -3.23
C THR A 324 -47.08 -1.11 -4.32
N GLU A 325 -48.35 -1.34 -4.58
CA GLU A 325 -49.18 -0.38 -5.30
C GLU A 325 -49.46 0.79 -4.34
N LEU A 326 -48.93 1.97 -4.65
CA LEU A 326 -49.18 3.16 -3.86
C LEU A 326 -50.55 3.74 -4.18
N ALA A 327 -50.94 3.75 -5.45
CA ALA A 327 -52.21 4.24 -5.98
C ALA A 327 -52.50 3.57 -7.34
N ASP A 328 -53.65 3.86 -7.96
CA ASP A 328 -53.98 3.32 -9.30
C ASP A 328 -52.82 3.59 -10.30
N LYS A 329 -52.31 2.50 -10.89
CA LYS A 329 -51.17 2.49 -11.83
C LYS A 329 -49.90 3.17 -11.30
N LEU A 330 -49.71 3.21 -9.98
CA LEU A 330 -48.52 3.76 -9.33
C LEU A 330 -47.87 2.68 -8.45
N THR A 331 -46.83 2.04 -8.98
CA THR A 331 -46.17 0.90 -8.33
C THR A 331 -44.80 1.27 -7.83
N LEU A 332 -44.55 1.05 -6.53
CA LEU A 332 -43.28 1.24 -5.86
C LEU A 332 -42.61 -0.11 -5.60
N GLU A 333 -41.35 -0.23 -6.03
CA GLU A 333 -40.52 -1.41 -5.85
C GLU A 333 -39.26 -1.04 -5.05
N LYS A 334 -38.93 -1.80 -4.00
CA LYS A 334 -37.60 -1.78 -3.37
C LYS A 334 -36.79 -2.90 -3.99
N ILE A 335 -35.65 -2.58 -4.60
CA ILE A 335 -34.81 -3.56 -5.30
C ILE A 335 -33.38 -3.57 -4.75
N SER A 336 -32.73 -4.73 -4.79
CA SER A 336 -31.30 -4.85 -4.48
C SER A 336 -30.46 -4.21 -5.59
N CYS A 337 -29.36 -3.57 -5.22
CA CYS A 337 -28.38 -3.00 -6.14
C CYS A 337 -26.97 -3.03 -5.53
N PRO A 338 -25.90 -2.98 -6.32
CA PRO A 338 -24.54 -2.97 -5.79
C PRO A 338 -24.26 -1.69 -5.00
N LEU A 339 -23.25 -1.73 -4.14
CA LEU A 339 -22.77 -0.53 -3.43
C LEU A 339 -22.16 0.50 -4.38
N GLY A 340 -21.30 0.04 -5.30
CA GLY A 340 -20.62 0.88 -6.28
C GLY A 340 -19.16 0.47 -6.44
N VAL A 341 -18.23 1.12 -5.73
CA VAL A 341 -16.79 0.83 -5.73
C VAL A 341 -16.30 0.46 -4.33
N LEU A 342 -15.60 -0.67 -4.26
CA LEU A 342 -15.00 -1.20 -3.04
C LEU A 342 -13.50 -0.92 -3.04
N LEU A 343 -12.95 -0.50 -1.90
CA LEU A 343 -11.51 -0.50 -1.65
C LEU A 343 -11.17 -1.55 -0.61
N VAL A 344 -10.41 -2.57 -0.99
CA VAL A 344 -10.02 -3.64 -0.07
C VAL A 344 -8.52 -3.62 0.16
N ILE A 345 -8.13 -3.41 1.42
CA ILE A 345 -6.74 -3.31 1.87
C ILE A 345 -6.44 -4.56 2.69
N PHE A 346 -5.48 -5.38 2.27
CA PHE A 346 -5.24 -6.69 2.89
C PHE A 346 -3.76 -7.02 3.01
N GLU A 347 -3.41 -7.81 4.02
CA GLU A 347 -2.03 -8.22 4.33
C GLU A 347 -1.87 -9.73 4.26
N SER A 348 -0.77 -10.16 3.63
CA SER A 348 -0.18 -11.50 3.61
C SER A 348 -1.15 -12.62 3.21
N ARG A 349 -2.13 -12.30 2.37
CA ARG A 349 -3.22 -13.20 1.94
C ARG A 349 -3.52 -13.03 0.44
N PRO A 350 -2.68 -13.59 -0.45
CA PRO A 350 -2.95 -13.53 -1.89
C PRO A 350 -4.21 -14.31 -2.29
N ASP A 351 -4.64 -15.28 -1.48
CA ASP A 351 -5.92 -15.99 -1.61
C ASP A 351 -7.14 -15.07 -1.46
N ALA A 352 -7.05 -14.07 -0.56
CA ALA A 352 -8.13 -13.11 -0.36
C ALA A 352 -8.42 -12.32 -1.65
N LEU A 353 -7.38 -11.99 -2.44
CA LEU A 353 -7.54 -11.27 -3.71
C LEU A 353 -8.56 -11.95 -4.63
N VAL A 354 -8.43 -13.26 -4.79
CA VAL A 354 -9.33 -14.06 -5.65
C VAL A 354 -10.76 -14.06 -5.11
N GLN A 355 -10.93 -14.25 -3.80
CA GLN A 355 -12.24 -14.25 -3.15
C GLN A 355 -12.95 -12.90 -3.27
N ILE A 356 -12.24 -11.81 -2.97
CA ILE A 356 -12.75 -10.45 -3.04
C ILE A 356 -13.11 -10.08 -4.48
N ALA A 357 -12.27 -10.43 -5.46
CA ALA A 357 -12.54 -10.20 -6.87
C ALA A 357 -13.82 -10.93 -7.33
N ALA A 358 -13.96 -12.21 -6.96
CA ALA A 358 -15.14 -13.00 -7.31
C ALA A 358 -16.43 -12.44 -6.66
N LEU A 359 -16.36 -12.04 -5.38
CA LEU A 359 -17.45 -11.38 -4.68
C LEU A 359 -17.83 -10.05 -5.35
N ALA A 360 -16.86 -9.22 -5.71
CA ALA A 360 -17.09 -7.94 -6.39
C ALA A 360 -17.75 -8.13 -7.76
N ILE A 361 -17.28 -9.10 -8.56
CA ILE A 361 -17.88 -9.43 -9.86
C ILE A 361 -19.32 -9.92 -9.66
N ARG A 362 -19.56 -10.86 -8.72
CA ARG A 362 -20.90 -11.42 -8.50
C ARG A 362 -21.90 -10.37 -8.01
N SER A 363 -21.42 -9.46 -7.15
CA SER A 363 -22.20 -8.36 -6.58
C SER A 363 -22.29 -7.13 -7.48
N GLY A 364 -21.62 -7.10 -8.65
CA GLY A 364 -21.70 -5.97 -9.60
C GLY A 364 -20.93 -4.72 -9.17
N ASN A 365 -19.94 -4.87 -8.29
CA ASN A 365 -19.13 -3.77 -7.77
C ASN A 365 -17.83 -3.59 -8.55
N GLY A 366 -17.35 -2.35 -8.61
CA GLY A 366 -15.98 -2.01 -9.00
C GLY A 366 -15.06 -2.25 -7.82
N LEU A 367 -13.78 -2.55 -8.08
CA LEU A 367 -12.89 -2.99 -7.02
C LEU A 367 -11.50 -2.36 -7.15
N LEU A 368 -11.00 -1.81 -6.05
CA LEU A 368 -9.61 -1.46 -5.84
C LEU A 368 -9.01 -2.37 -4.78
N LEU A 369 -7.86 -2.95 -5.10
CA LEU A 369 -7.14 -3.87 -4.24
C LEU A 369 -5.81 -3.27 -3.84
N LYS A 370 -5.51 -3.30 -2.55
CA LYS A 370 -4.19 -2.97 -2.03
C LYS A 370 -3.69 -4.12 -1.15
N GLY A 371 -2.87 -4.98 -1.74
CA GLY A 371 -2.19 -6.05 -1.00
C GLY A 371 -0.93 -5.58 -0.28
N GLY A 372 -0.45 -6.38 0.66
CA GLY A 372 0.85 -6.21 1.32
C GLY A 372 2.03 -6.32 0.36
N LYS A 373 3.18 -5.76 0.76
CA LYS A 373 4.40 -5.71 -0.07
C LYS A 373 5.05 -7.10 -0.24
N GLU A 374 4.83 -7.97 0.73
CA GLU A 374 5.30 -9.34 0.81
C GLU A 374 4.61 -10.29 -0.17
N ALA A 375 3.45 -9.90 -0.72
CA ALA A 375 2.69 -10.69 -1.69
C ALA A 375 2.67 -10.02 -3.07
N LYS A 376 3.68 -9.20 -3.38
CA LYS A 376 3.66 -8.31 -4.56
C LYS A 376 3.55 -9.10 -5.86
N ARG A 377 4.34 -10.16 -6.03
CA ARG A 377 4.38 -10.95 -7.28
C ARG A 377 3.11 -11.78 -7.43
N SER A 378 2.70 -12.43 -6.34
CA SER A 378 1.46 -13.22 -6.22
C SER A 378 0.24 -12.37 -6.58
N ASN A 379 0.13 -11.17 -6.01
CA ASN A 379 -1.00 -10.28 -6.29
C ASN A 379 -1.00 -9.79 -7.73
N ALA A 380 0.17 -9.50 -8.31
CA ALA A 380 0.29 -9.05 -9.69
C ALA A 380 -0.13 -10.15 -10.68
N VAL A 381 0.35 -11.39 -10.51
CA VAL A 381 -0.02 -12.51 -11.39
C VAL A 381 -1.50 -12.86 -11.25
N LEU A 382 -2.05 -12.91 -10.03
CA LEU A 382 -3.47 -13.19 -9.83
C LEU A 382 -4.36 -12.09 -10.42
N HIS A 383 -4.00 -10.82 -10.21
CA HIS A 383 -4.71 -9.68 -10.81
C HIS A 383 -4.70 -9.75 -12.35
N LYS A 384 -3.54 -10.04 -12.95
CA LYS A 384 -3.41 -10.21 -14.40
C LYS A 384 -4.29 -11.35 -14.92
N VAL A 385 -4.25 -12.52 -14.27
CA VAL A 385 -5.05 -13.70 -14.67
C VAL A 385 -6.55 -13.41 -14.59
N ILE A 386 -7.01 -12.80 -13.49
CA ILE A 386 -8.43 -12.48 -13.29
C ILE A 386 -8.90 -11.41 -14.27
N THR A 387 -8.16 -10.32 -14.42
CA THR A 387 -8.57 -9.22 -15.31
C THR A 387 -8.56 -9.60 -16.79
N SER A 388 -7.70 -10.54 -17.19
CA SER A 388 -7.67 -11.09 -18.55
C SER A 388 -8.90 -11.94 -18.88
N ALA A 389 -9.63 -12.43 -17.88
CA ALA A 389 -10.89 -13.17 -18.07
C ALA A 389 -12.11 -12.23 -18.14
N ILE A 390 -11.95 -10.93 -17.87
CA ILE A 390 -13.04 -9.94 -17.95
C ILE A 390 -13.21 -9.50 -19.41
N PRO A 391 -14.43 -9.57 -19.98
CA PRO A 391 -14.66 -9.19 -21.37
C PRO A 391 -14.50 -7.68 -21.58
N ASP A 392 -14.07 -7.29 -22.78
CA ASP A 392 -13.87 -5.88 -23.16
C ASP A 392 -15.12 -5.00 -23.01
N THR A 393 -16.31 -5.61 -23.13
CA THR A 393 -17.59 -4.94 -22.89
C THR A 393 -17.72 -4.36 -21.48
N VAL A 394 -17.13 -5.02 -20.49
CA VAL A 394 -16.99 -4.53 -19.11
C VAL A 394 -15.70 -3.73 -18.95
N GLY A 395 -14.61 -4.21 -19.55
CA GLY A 395 -13.29 -3.60 -19.53
C GLY A 395 -12.42 -4.07 -18.35
N GLY A 396 -11.16 -4.39 -18.63
CA GLY A 396 -10.20 -4.90 -17.63
C GLY A 396 -9.88 -3.96 -16.47
N LYS A 397 -10.35 -2.70 -16.51
CA LYS A 397 -10.22 -1.72 -15.41
C LYS A 397 -11.30 -1.85 -14.33
N LEU A 398 -12.17 -2.87 -14.38
CA LEU A 398 -13.12 -3.18 -13.31
C LEU A 398 -12.41 -3.38 -11.96
N ILE A 399 -11.24 -4.02 -12.01
CA ILE A 399 -10.42 -4.34 -10.85
C ILE A 399 -9.08 -3.63 -11.00
N GLY A 400 -8.79 -2.66 -10.11
CA GLY A 400 -7.52 -1.96 -10.04
C GLY A 400 -6.62 -2.51 -8.93
N LEU A 401 -5.35 -2.82 -9.23
CA LEU A 401 -4.36 -3.20 -8.23
C LEU A 401 -3.46 -2.00 -7.90
N VAL A 402 -3.57 -1.51 -6.66
CA VAL A 402 -2.79 -0.39 -6.13
C VAL A 402 -1.46 -0.95 -5.61
N THR A 403 -0.35 -0.52 -6.20
CA THR A 403 0.99 -1.06 -5.89
C THR A 403 1.77 -0.23 -4.88
N SER A 404 1.50 1.08 -4.75
CA SER A 404 2.19 1.96 -3.81
C SER A 404 1.43 2.10 -2.48
N ARG A 405 2.16 2.10 -1.36
CA ARG A 405 1.59 2.40 -0.03
C ARG A 405 1.18 3.87 0.09
N GLU A 406 1.92 4.74 -0.57
CA GLU A 406 1.70 6.19 -0.58
C GLU A 406 0.34 6.60 -1.19
N ALA A 407 -0.28 5.73 -1.99
CA ALA A 407 -1.61 5.98 -2.54
C ALA A 407 -2.76 5.78 -1.52
N ILE A 408 -2.53 5.08 -0.41
CA ILE A 408 -3.61 4.76 0.57
C ILE A 408 -4.24 6.03 1.15
N PRO A 409 -3.47 7.03 1.67
CA PRO A 409 -4.08 8.24 2.22
C PRO A 409 -4.90 9.03 1.20
N ASP A 410 -4.54 8.98 -0.08
CA ASP A 410 -5.28 9.66 -1.13
C ASP A 410 -6.55 8.89 -1.51
N LEU A 411 -6.50 7.55 -1.57
CA LEU A 411 -7.69 6.71 -1.74
C LEU A 411 -8.71 6.88 -0.63
N LEU A 412 -8.25 6.97 0.62
CA LEU A 412 -9.12 7.13 1.79
C LEU A 412 -9.83 8.49 1.85
N LYS A 413 -9.49 9.44 0.97
CA LYS A 413 -10.17 10.74 0.82
C LYS A 413 -11.20 10.76 -0.32
N LEU A 414 -11.35 9.67 -1.07
CA LEU A 414 -12.24 9.61 -2.23
C LEU A 414 -13.66 9.16 -1.84
N ASP A 415 -14.26 9.81 -0.85
CA ASP A 415 -15.65 9.53 -0.41
C ASP A 415 -16.72 9.94 -1.45
N ASP A 416 -16.30 10.57 -2.54
CA ASP A 416 -17.11 10.86 -3.72
C ASP A 416 -17.17 9.70 -4.73
N VAL A 417 -16.17 8.81 -4.72
CA VAL A 417 -16.04 7.71 -5.70
C VAL A 417 -16.08 6.32 -5.06
N ILE A 418 -15.43 6.14 -3.91
CA ILE A 418 -15.33 4.86 -3.20
C ILE A 418 -16.46 4.78 -2.17
N ASP A 419 -17.27 3.72 -2.27
CA ASP A 419 -18.50 3.58 -1.50
C ASP A 419 -18.30 2.74 -0.22
N LEU A 420 -17.25 1.89 -0.17
CA LEU A 420 -16.92 1.07 1.02
C LEU A 420 -15.42 0.73 1.09
N VAL A 421 -14.83 0.85 2.28
CA VAL A 421 -13.47 0.37 2.58
C VAL A 421 -13.53 -0.90 3.44
N ILE A 422 -12.74 -1.91 3.09
CA ILE A 422 -12.67 -3.19 3.81
C ILE A 422 -11.20 -3.50 4.16
N PRO A 423 -10.77 -3.23 5.40
CA PRO A 423 -9.46 -3.65 5.87
C PRO A 423 -9.46 -5.13 6.31
N ARG A 424 -8.52 -5.92 5.81
CA ARG A 424 -8.25 -7.31 6.21
C ARG A 424 -6.79 -7.44 6.65
N GLY A 425 -6.53 -7.13 7.92
CA GLY A 425 -5.18 -7.17 8.48
C GLY A 425 -5.21 -7.10 10.00
N SER A 426 -4.15 -6.52 10.57
CA SER A 426 -4.04 -6.30 12.02
C SER A 426 -5.07 -5.29 12.56
N ASN A 427 -5.38 -5.39 13.85
CA ASN A 427 -6.29 -4.49 14.57
C ASN A 427 -5.84 -3.01 14.42
N SER A 428 -4.52 -2.77 14.46
CA SER A 428 -3.95 -1.42 14.28
C SER A 428 -4.21 -0.85 12.89
N LEU A 429 -4.11 -1.66 11.82
CA LEU A 429 -4.46 -1.24 10.47
C LEU A 429 -5.94 -0.86 10.36
N VAL A 430 -6.82 -1.69 10.93
CA VAL A 430 -8.27 -1.45 10.90
C VAL A 430 -8.61 -0.15 11.62
N SER A 431 -8.10 0.05 12.85
CA SER A 431 -8.34 1.26 13.63
C SER A 431 -7.78 2.51 12.94
N GLN A 432 -6.56 2.44 12.41
CA GLN A 432 -5.97 3.56 11.65
C GLN A 432 -6.85 3.96 10.45
N ILE A 433 -7.37 2.99 9.70
CA ILE A 433 -8.24 3.28 8.54
C ILE A 433 -9.54 3.93 9.01
N LYS A 434 -10.18 3.38 10.05
CA LYS A 434 -11.42 3.94 10.62
C LYS A 434 -11.25 5.40 11.05
N ASP A 435 -10.10 5.75 11.62
CA ASP A 435 -9.84 7.11 12.11
C ASP A 435 -9.49 8.11 10.99
N THR A 436 -9.10 7.62 9.80
CA THR A 436 -8.52 8.46 8.73
C THR A 436 -9.48 8.74 7.57
N THR A 437 -10.61 8.04 7.47
CA THR A 437 -11.51 8.12 6.30
C THR A 437 -12.94 8.51 6.67
N LYS A 438 -13.62 9.18 5.73
CA LYS A 438 -15.08 9.41 5.77
C LYS A 438 -15.86 8.30 5.05
N ILE A 439 -15.18 7.46 4.28
CA ILE A 439 -15.80 6.35 3.56
C ILE A 439 -16.26 5.33 4.62
N PRO A 440 -17.46 4.75 4.51
CA PRO A 440 -17.87 3.67 5.40
C PRO A 440 -16.84 2.54 5.44
N VAL A 441 -16.51 2.06 6.64
CA VAL A 441 -15.53 0.98 6.85
C VAL A 441 -16.24 -0.27 7.36
N LEU A 442 -16.08 -1.39 6.66
CA LEU A 442 -16.60 -2.70 7.06
C LEU A 442 -15.45 -3.58 7.54
N GLY A 443 -15.53 -4.01 8.80
CA GLY A 443 -14.56 -4.90 9.43
C GLY A 443 -14.66 -4.85 10.95
N HIS A 444 -13.94 -5.73 11.62
CA HIS A 444 -13.81 -5.74 13.09
C HIS A 444 -12.43 -5.22 13.48
N ALA A 445 -12.37 -4.48 14.59
CA ALA A 445 -11.09 -4.07 15.17
C ALA A 445 -10.54 -5.17 16.07
N ASP A 446 -11.38 -5.86 16.85
CA ASP A 446 -10.94 -6.83 17.87
C ASP A 446 -11.77 -8.13 17.82
N GLY A 447 -11.16 -9.24 18.26
CA GLY A 447 -11.72 -10.59 18.25
C GLY A 447 -11.89 -11.22 19.63
N ILE A 448 -12.44 -10.49 20.61
CA ILE A 448 -12.57 -10.97 22.00
C ILE A 448 -13.87 -11.77 22.14
N CYS A 449 -13.75 -13.08 21.96
CA CYS A 449 -14.86 -14.04 21.96
C CYS A 449 -14.94 -14.81 23.27
N HIS A 450 -16.17 -15.08 23.73
CA HIS A 450 -16.42 -15.81 24.97
C HIS A 450 -17.05 -17.19 24.71
N VAL A 451 -16.72 -18.13 25.59
CA VAL A 451 -17.52 -19.33 25.80
C VAL A 451 -17.99 -19.34 27.25
N TYR A 452 -19.30 -19.36 27.47
CA TYR A 452 -19.92 -19.50 28.78
C TYR A 452 -20.37 -20.95 28.99
N VAL A 453 -19.87 -21.59 30.05
CA VAL A 453 -20.27 -22.94 30.45
C VAL A 453 -21.20 -22.84 31.64
N ASP A 454 -22.47 -23.15 31.39
CA ASP A 454 -23.56 -23.07 32.38
C ASP A 454 -23.55 -24.27 33.34
N LYS A 455 -24.22 -24.14 34.51
CA LYS A 455 -24.34 -25.23 35.48
C LYS A 455 -25.00 -26.50 34.92
N ALA A 456 -25.88 -26.37 33.93
CA ALA A 456 -26.55 -27.50 33.28
C ALA A 456 -25.78 -28.03 32.06
N ALA A 457 -24.53 -27.61 31.85
CA ALA A 457 -23.72 -28.07 30.73
C ALA A 457 -23.34 -29.56 30.83
N ASN A 458 -23.42 -30.26 29.70
CA ASN A 458 -22.72 -31.53 29.55
C ASN A 458 -21.20 -31.28 29.49
N ILE A 459 -20.48 -31.64 30.56
CA ILE A 459 -19.04 -31.36 30.70
C ILE A 459 -18.20 -31.99 29.58
N ASN A 460 -18.61 -33.14 29.03
CA ASN A 460 -17.88 -33.74 27.91
C ASN A 460 -18.01 -32.93 26.62
N VAL A 461 -19.21 -32.38 26.36
CA VAL A 461 -19.45 -31.47 25.24
C VAL A 461 -18.71 -30.15 25.46
N ALA A 462 -18.76 -29.60 26.67
CA ALA A 462 -18.06 -28.37 27.02
C ALA A 462 -16.55 -28.47 26.79
N LYS A 463 -15.90 -29.58 27.22
CA LYS A 463 -14.47 -29.83 26.97
C LYS A 463 -14.12 -29.80 25.48
N GLN A 464 -14.94 -30.42 24.63
CA GLN A 464 -14.71 -30.45 23.18
C GLN A 464 -14.82 -29.05 22.57
N ILE A 465 -15.88 -28.32 22.91
CA ILE A 465 -16.14 -26.97 22.39
C ILE A 465 -15.05 -26.00 22.83
N VAL A 466 -14.73 -25.97 24.12
CA VAL A 466 -13.73 -25.04 24.69
C VAL A 466 -12.34 -25.31 24.12
N ARG A 467 -11.97 -26.58 23.94
CA ARG A 467 -10.71 -26.95 23.29
C ARG A 467 -10.69 -26.48 21.85
N ASP A 468 -11.69 -26.86 21.04
CA ASP A 468 -11.75 -26.47 19.63
C ASP A 468 -11.73 -24.95 19.45
N ALA A 469 -12.54 -24.23 20.24
CA ALA A 469 -12.66 -22.79 20.20
C ALA A 469 -11.33 -22.05 20.44
N LYS A 470 -10.40 -22.62 21.22
CA LYS A 470 -9.07 -22.02 21.46
C LYS A 470 -7.98 -22.60 20.56
N THR A 471 -7.96 -23.91 20.33
CA THR A 471 -6.77 -24.60 19.80
C THR A 471 -6.80 -24.88 18.30
N ASP A 472 -7.97 -24.84 17.64
CA ASP A 472 -8.07 -25.06 16.18
C ASP A 472 -7.22 -24.05 15.41
N TYR A 473 -7.44 -22.76 15.67
CA TYR A 473 -6.63 -21.69 15.10
C TYR A 473 -6.54 -20.50 16.08
N PRO A 474 -5.56 -20.50 17.01
CA PRO A 474 -5.51 -19.52 18.11
C PRO A 474 -5.33 -18.07 17.67
N ALA A 475 -4.83 -17.84 16.45
CA ALA A 475 -4.63 -16.50 15.87
C ALA A 475 -5.82 -16.03 15.01
N ALA A 476 -6.96 -16.74 15.04
CA ALA A 476 -8.20 -16.32 14.40
C ALA A 476 -8.97 -15.34 15.30
N CYS A 477 -9.63 -14.35 14.70
CA CYS A 477 -10.44 -13.36 15.42
C CYS A 477 -11.71 -13.91 16.10
N ASN A 478 -12.06 -15.17 15.83
CA ASN A 478 -13.17 -15.89 16.43
C ASN A 478 -12.70 -17.01 17.38
N ALA A 479 -11.41 -17.05 17.73
CA ALA A 479 -10.90 -17.94 18.76
C ALA A 479 -11.43 -17.48 20.13
N MET A 480 -11.73 -18.42 21.03
CA MET A 480 -12.12 -18.08 22.39
C MET A 480 -10.96 -17.36 23.10
N GLU A 481 -11.21 -16.18 23.65
CA GLU A 481 -10.23 -15.42 24.44
C GLU A 481 -10.56 -15.47 25.94
N THR A 482 -11.85 -15.62 26.29
CA THR A 482 -12.31 -15.74 27.67
C THR A 482 -13.28 -16.91 27.84
N LEU A 483 -13.02 -17.77 28.84
CA LEU A 483 -13.90 -18.83 29.30
C LEU A 483 -14.64 -18.36 30.56
N LEU A 484 -15.95 -18.21 30.48
CA LEU A 484 -16.81 -17.93 31.62
C LEU A 484 -17.40 -19.24 32.14
N VAL A 485 -17.38 -19.45 33.46
CA VAL A 485 -17.85 -20.70 34.07
C VAL A 485 -18.82 -20.37 35.20
N HIS A 486 -19.99 -21.01 35.20
CA HIS A 486 -20.96 -20.86 36.28
C HIS A 486 -20.36 -21.35 37.61
N GLN A 487 -20.58 -20.61 38.71
CA GLN A 487 -20.01 -20.88 40.04
C GLN A 487 -20.25 -22.31 40.56
N ASP A 488 -21.42 -22.89 40.35
CA ASP A 488 -21.75 -24.27 40.74
C ASP A 488 -20.79 -25.33 40.16
N LEU A 489 -20.18 -25.06 39.00
CA LEU A 489 -19.19 -25.96 38.39
C LEU A 489 -17.85 -25.98 39.15
N SER A 490 -17.56 -24.96 39.95
CA SER A 490 -16.44 -24.99 40.90
C SER A 490 -16.70 -25.96 42.05
N GLY A 491 -17.97 -26.14 42.45
CA GLY A 491 -18.36 -27.01 43.56
C GLY A 491 -18.45 -28.50 43.21
N ASN A 492 -18.64 -28.82 41.92
CA ASN A 492 -18.87 -30.20 41.46
C ASN A 492 -17.70 -30.82 40.65
N GLY A 493 -16.58 -30.10 40.52
CA GLY A 493 -15.38 -30.55 39.79
C GLY A 493 -15.38 -30.28 38.28
N GLY A 494 -16.47 -29.75 37.72
CA GLY A 494 -16.56 -29.42 36.28
C GLY A 494 -15.53 -28.38 35.84
N LEU A 495 -15.24 -27.38 36.68
CA LEU A 495 -14.19 -26.38 36.43
C LEU A 495 -12.81 -27.04 36.30
N ASP A 496 -12.47 -27.98 37.19
CA ASP A 496 -11.19 -28.68 37.17
C ASP A 496 -11.01 -29.52 35.90
N GLU A 497 -12.09 -30.15 35.42
CA GLU A 497 -12.06 -30.91 34.17
C GLU A 497 -11.78 -30.03 32.94
N LEU A 498 -12.41 -28.85 32.87
CA LEU A 498 -12.20 -27.88 31.79
C LEU A 498 -10.76 -27.35 31.79
N ILE A 499 -10.24 -26.99 32.97
CA ILE A 499 -8.86 -26.53 33.15
C ILE A 499 -7.87 -27.62 32.75
N ALA A 500 -8.11 -28.86 33.18
CA ALA A 500 -7.26 -29.98 32.86
C ALA A 500 -7.21 -30.24 31.35
N GLU A 501 -8.34 -30.10 30.64
CA GLU A 501 -8.39 -30.22 29.18
C GLU A 501 -7.56 -29.13 28.48
N LEU A 502 -7.74 -27.87 28.86
CA LEU A 502 -7.00 -26.75 28.28
C LEU A 502 -5.49 -26.82 28.57
N LYS A 503 -5.10 -27.16 29.80
CA LYS A 503 -3.69 -27.39 30.15
C LYS A 503 -3.08 -28.55 29.38
N ARG A 504 -3.81 -29.66 29.21
CA ARG A 504 -3.37 -30.80 28.39
C ARG A 504 -3.17 -30.41 26.92
N ALA A 505 -3.97 -29.46 26.43
CA ALA A 505 -3.82 -28.90 25.08
C ALA A 505 -2.73 -27.80 24.97
N GLY A 506 -2.01 -27.50 26.06
CA GLY A 506 -0.92 -26.52 26.07
C GLY A 506 -1.36 -25.06 26.19
N VAL A 507 -2.61 -24.80 26.57
CA VAL A 507 -3.14 -23.44 26.72
C VAL A 507 -2.67 -22.82 28.04
N GLN A 508 -2.08 -21.63 27.96
CA GLN A 508 -1.73 -20.81 29.11
C GLN A 508 -2.98 -20.13 29.68
N LEU A 509 -3.24 -20.31 30.97
CA LEU A 509 -4.45 -19.82 31.62
C LEU A 509 -4.14 -18.62 32.51
N TYR A 510 -4.91 -17.56 32.34
CA TYR A 510 -4.97 -16.42 33.24
C TYR A 510 -6.34 -16.41 33.92
N GLY A 511 -6.41 -16.00 35.18
CA GLY A 511 -7.67 -15.88 35.90
C GLY A 511 -8.15 -14.43 35.93
N GLY A 512 -9.45 -14.18 35.85
CA GLY A 512 -9.98 -12.97 36.46
C GLY A 512 -9.94 -13.05 37.99
N PRO A 513 -10.47 -12.06 38.72
CA PRO A 513 -10.31 -11.98 40.17
C PRO A 513 -10.79 -13.23 40.92
N ARG A 514 -11.94 -13.81 40.55
CA ARG A 514 -12.47 -15.00 41.24
C ARG A 514 -11.69 -16.25 40.85
N ALA A 515 -11.42 -16.43 39.56
CA ALA A 515 -10.71 -17.61 39.08
C ALA A 515 -9.24 -17.62 39.54
N SER A 516 -8.56 -16.47 39.55
CA SER A 516 -7.18 -16.34 40.03
C SER A 516 -7.08 -16.69 41.51
N ALA A 517 -7.98 -16.17 42.35
CA ALA A 517 -8.02 -16.47 43.77
C ALA A 517 -8.28 -17.97 44.05
N LEU A 518 -9.23 -18.58 43.33
CA LEU A 518 -9.59 -19.99 43.52
C LEU A 518 -8.50 -20.94 43.02
N LEU A 519 -7.99 -20.70 41.80
CA LEU A 519 -7.09 -21.62 41.09
C LEU A 519 -5.60 -21.34 41.36
N LYS A 520 -5.28 -20.22 42.03
CA LYS A 520 -3.93 -19.73 42.28
C LYS A 520 -3.09 -19.59 41.00
N ILE A 521 -3.72 -19.06 39.94
CA ILE A 521 -3.10 -18.74 38.65
C ILE A 521 -2.88 -17.23 38.51
N ALA A 522 -2.01 -16.82 37.58
CA ALA A 522 -1.77 -15.40 37.32
C ALA A 522 -3.05 -14.67 36.92
N GLU A 523 -3.29 -13.50 37.51
CA GLU A 523 -4.42 -12.66 37.16
C GLU A 523 -4.24 -12.05 35.76
N THR A 524 -5.33 -11.93 35.01
CA THR A 524 -5.31 -11.23 33.72
C THR A 524 -5.12 -9.73 33.92
N LYS A 525 -4.47 -9.07 32.96
CA LYS A 525 -4.28 -7.61 33.00
C LYS A 525 -5.56 -6.84 32.67
N SER A 526 -6.46 -7.46 31.90
CA SER A 526 -7.71 -6.89 31.41
C SER A 526 -8.61 -8.03 30.94
N PHE A 527 -9.91 -7.92 31.19
CA PHE A 527 -10.90 -8.79 30.54
C PHE A 527 -11.10 -8.48 29.05
N HIS A 528 -10.77 -7.26 28.63
CA HIS A 528 -10.76 -6.85 27.24
C HIS A 528 -9.35 -7.06 26.66
N LEU A 529 -8.99 -8.32 26.41
CA LEU A 529 -7.68 -8.70 25.90
C LEU A 529 -7.79 -9.84 24.88
N GLU A 530 -7.31 -9.60 23.67
CA GLU A 530 -7.15 -10.62 22.63
C GLU A 530 -5.72 -11.18 22.69
N TYR A 531 -5.56 -12.47 23.00
CA TYR A 531 -4.24 -13.10 23.10
C TYR A 531 -3.68 -13.54 21.75
N SER A 532 -4.55 -13.86 20.79
CA SER A 532 -4.21 -14.39 19.45
C SER A 532 -3.18 -15.53 19.47
N SER A 533 -3.15 -16.31 20.55
CA SER A 533 -2.17 -17.36 20.85
C SER A 533 -2.81 -18.45 21.72
N LEU A 534 -2.04 -19.49 22.08
CA LEU A 534 -2.50 -20.55 23.00
C LEU A 534 -2.58 -20.03 24.45
N ALA A 535 -3.38 -19.00 24.66
CA ALA A 535 -3.68 -18.42 25.96
C ALA A 535 -5.14 -17.94 26.02
N CYS A 536 -5.74 -17.98 27.21
CA CYS A 536 -7.07 -17.42 27.48
C CYS A 536 -7.22 -16.98 28.94
N THR A 537 -8.22 -16.13 29.19
CA THR A 537 -8.71 -15.82 30.53
C THR A 537 -9.79 -16.81 30.95
N ILE A 538 -9.84 -17.19 32.22
CA ILE A 538 -10.94 -17.90 32.86
C ILE A 538 -11.55 -16.98 33.90
N GLU A 539 -12.87 -16.88 33.97
CA GLU A 539 -13.56 -16.21 35.07
C GLU A 539 -14.82 -16.96 35.51
N ILE A 540 -15.14 -16.84 36.80
CA ILE A 540 -16.31 -17.48 37.42
C ILE A 540 -17.43 -16.46 37.54
N VAL A 541 -18.62 -16.81 37.05
CA VAL A 541 -19.82 -15.96 37.06
C VAL A 541 -20.95 -16.63 37.84
N ASP A 542 -21.85 -15.83 38.39
CA ASP A 542 -22.90 -16.33 39.29
C ASP A 542 -24.01 -17.07 38.55
N ASP A 543 -24.36 -16.57 37.36
CA ASP A 543 -25.42 -17.09 36.49
C ASP A 543 -25.25 -16.61 35.03
N VAL A 544 -26.24 -16.94 34.19
CA VAL A 544 -26.28 -16.54 32.78
C VAL A 544 -26.37 -15.02 32.58
N PHE A 545 -27.01 -14.27 33.48
CA PHE A 545 -27.14 -12.83 33.35
C PHE A 545 -25.80 -12.14 33.63
N ALA A 546 -25.08 -12.59 34.66
CA ALA A 546 -23.72 -12.15 34.91
C ALA A 546 -22.78 -12.49 33.73
N ALA A 547 -22.99 -13.63 33.05
CA ALA A 547 -22.25 -13.97 31.83
C ALA A 547 -22.57 -13.01 30.68
N ILE A 548 -23.85 -12.70 30.45
CA ILE A 548 -24.30 -11.75 29.41
C ILE A 548 -23.72 -10.36 29.67
N ASP A 549 -23.82 -9.87 30.91
CA ASP A 549 -23.28 -8.56 31.31
C ASP A 549 -21.76 -8.50 31.10
N HIS A 550 -21.05 -9.58 31.44
CA HIS A 550 -19.61 -9.68 31.19
C HIS A 550 -19.29 -9.59 29.69
N ILE A 551 -20.02 -10.34 28.85
CA ILE A 551 -19.82 -10.35 27.39
C ILE A 551 -20.09 -8.97 26.79
N HIS A 552 -21.16 -8.29 27.21
CA HIS A 552 -21.47 -6.94 26.72
C HIS A 552 -20.42 -5.92 27.14
N HIS A 553 -19.88 -6.03 28.35
CA HIS A 553 -18.92 -5.08 28.89
C HIS A 553 -17.50 -5.30 28.35
N HIS A 554 -17.08 -6.56 28.15
CA HIS A 554 -15.69 -6.91 27.85
C HIS A 554 -15.48 -7.52 26.46
N GLY A 555 -16.52 -8.01 25.80
CA GLY A 555 -16.41 -8.59 24.46
C GLY A 555 -16.28 -7.55 23.35
N SER A 556 -15.87 -8.03 22.18
CA SER A 556 -15.82 -7.20 20.96
C SER A 556 -17.09 -7.29 20.11
N SER A 557 -18.15 -7.92 20.64
CA SER A 557 -19.39 -8.24 19.92
C SER A 557 -19.16 -9.07 18.66
N HIS A 558 -18.14 -9.94 18.65
CA HIS A 558 -17.78 -10.79 17.51
C HIS A 558 -18.55 -12.11 17.52
N THR A 559 -18.08 -13.09 18.30
CA THR A 559 -18.72 -14.40 18.42
C THR A 559 -18.72 -14.84 19.87
N ASP A 560 -19.88 -15.23 20.39
CA ASP A 560 -19.97 -15.74 21.77
C ASP A 560 -20.85 -16.99 21.82
N CYS A 561 -20.52 -17.93 22.71
CA CYS A 561 -21.18 -19.22 22.78
C CYS A 561 -21.60 -19.55 24.21
N ILE A 562 -22.78 -20.15 24.36
CA ILE A 562 -23.22 -20.83 25.58
C ILE A 562 -23.15 -22.35 25.41
N VAL A 563 -22.67 -23.03 26.45
CA VAL A 563 -22.77 -24.48 26.58
C VAL A 563 -23.73 -24.82 27.72
N THR A 564 -24.88 -25.41 27.40
CA THR A 564 -25.90 -25.82 28.36
C THR A 564 -26.85 -26.87 27.76
N GLU A 565 -27.42 -27.74 28.58
CA GLU A 565 -28.56 -28.61 28.21
C GLU A 565 -29.92 -27.97 28.61
N ASP A 566 -29.91 -26.84 29.32
CA ASP A 566 -31.12 -26.10 29.67
C ASP A 566 -31.56 -25.21 28.50
N SER A 567 -32.69 -25.56 27.89
CA SER A 567 -33.23 -24.83 26.74
C SER A 567 -33.67 -23.40 27.05
N GLU A 568 -34.16 -23.12 28.27
CA GLU A 568 -34.61 -21.78 28.63
C GLU A 568 -33.41 -20.83 28.81
N VAL A 569 -32.35 -21.34 29.42
CA VAL A 569 -31.08 -20.60 29.59
C VAL A 569 -30.41 -20.38 28.23
N ALA A 570 -30.39 -21.40 27.36
CA ALA A 570 -29.86 -21.27 26.00
C ALA A 570 -30.59 -20.18 25.20
N GLU A 571 -31.92 -20.21 25.18
CA GLU A 571 -32.74 -19.19 24.48
C GLU A 571 -32.57 -17.79 25.07
N THR A 572 -32.41 -17.69 26.39
CA THR A 572 -32.13 -16.42 27.07
C THR A 572 -30.81 -15.82 26.58
N PHE A 573 -29.75 -16.63 26.55
CA PHE A 573 -28.43 -16.21 26.08
C PHE A 573 -28.45 -15.82 24.59
N LEU A 574 -29.04 -16.65 23.73
CA LEU A 574 -29.14 -16.40 22.29
C LEU A 574 -29.87 -15.09 21.95
N ARG A 575 -30.86 -14.69 22.78
CA ARG A 575 -31.63 -13.46 22.56
C ARG A 575 -30.97 -12.21 23.14
N GLN A 576 -30.26 -12.35 24.25
CA GLN A 576 -29.75 -11.19 25.01
C GLN A 576 -28.30 -10.85 24.68
N VAL A 577 -27.47 -11.81 24.26
CA VAL A 577 -26.10 -11.52 23.82
C VAL A 577 -26.16 -10.78 22.48
N ASP A 578 -25.55 -9.59 22.43
CA ASP A 578 -25.61 -8.69 21.28
C ASP A 578 -24.29 -8.72 20.50
N SER A 579 -23.93 -9.92 20.05
CA SER A 579 -22.75 -10.19 19.24
C SER A 579 -23.13 -10.45 17.78
N ALA A 580 -22.16 -10.37 16.88
CA ALA A 580 -22.40 -10.61 15.46
C ALA A 580 -22.82 -12.06 15.16
N ALA A 581 -22.33 -13.01 15.95
CA ALA A 581 -22.79 -14.39 15.98
C ALA A 581 -22.93 -14.87 17.43
N VAL A 582 -24.03 -15.54 17.75
CA VAL A 582 -24.27 -16.14 19.06
C VAL A 582 -24.61 -17.62 18.88
N PHE A 583 -23.89 -18.49 19.59
CA PHE A 583 -23.97 -19.94 19.41
C PHE A 583 -24.45 -20.65 20.68
N HIS A 584 -25.10 -21.79 20.48
CA HIS A 584 -25.46 -22.74 21.54
C HIS A 584 -24.84 -24.09 21.21
N ASN A 585 -24.06 -24.64 22.16
CA ASN A 585 -23.40 -25.94 22.02
C ASN A 585 -22.58 -26.10 20.72
N ALA A 586 -21.96 -25.02 20.24
CA ALA A 586 -21.13 -25.02 19.05
C ALA A 586 -19.90 -24.10 19.20
N SER A 587 -18.76 -24.52 18.66
CA SER A 587 -17.50 -23.76 18.73
C SER A 587 -17.63 -22.37 18.09
N THR A 588 -17.00 -21.36 18.68
CA THR A 588 -16.91 -20.00 18.11
C THR A 588 -16.21 -19.98 16.74
N ARG A 589 -15.41 -21.00 16.45
CA ARG A 589 -14.71 -21.20 15.16
C ARG A 589 -15.64 -21.42 13.98
N PHE A 590 -16.92 -21.74 14.23
CA PHE A 590 -17.94 -21.82 13.18
C PHE A 590 -18.30 -20.46 12.56
N CYS A 591 -17.99 -19.34 13.20
CA CYS A 591 -18.23 -17.99 12.66
C CYS A 591 -17.27 -17.68 11.51
N ASP A 592 -17.61 -18.15 10.31
CA ASP A 592 -16.82 -18.09 9.09
C ASP A 592 -17.77 -18.22 7.88
N GLY A 593 -17.55 -17.40 6.85
CA GLY A 593 -18.48 -17.33 5.71
C GLY A 593 -18.61 -18.64 4.94
N ALA A 594 -17.55 -19.42 4.81
CA ALA A 594 -17.63 -20.74 4.16
C ALA A 594 -18.40 -21.73 5.03
N ARG A 595 -18.17 -21.74 6.35
CA ARG A 595 -18.92 -22.58 7.30
C ARG A 595 -20.40 -22.21 7.41
N PHE A 596 -20.74 -20.94 7.20
CA PHE A 596 -22.12 -20.45 7.14
C PHE A 596 -22.81 -20.71 5.78
N GLY A 597 -22.10 -21.28 4.81
CA GLY A 597 -22.66 -21.56 3.49
C GLY A 597 -22.76 -20.34 2.56
N LEU A 598 -22.04 -19.25 2.85
CA LEU A 598 -22.00 -18.04 2.01
C LEU A 598 -21.09 -18.19 0.78
N GLY A 599 -20.38 -19.32 0.67
CA GLY A 599 -19.43 -19.63 -0.40
C GLY A 599 -18.08 -18.92 -0.26
N ALA A 600 -18.08 -17.61 -0.05
CA ALA A 600 -16.91 -16.81 0.28
C ALA A 600 -17.28 -15.63 1.19
N GLU A 601 -16.28 -15.05 1.85
CA GLU A 601 -16.45 -13.84 2.67
C GLU A 601 -15.42 -12.77 2.33
N VAL A 602 -15.85 -11.52 2.35
CA VAL A 602 -14.96 -10.36 2.23
C VAL A 602 -14.35 -9.97 3.57
N GLY A 603 -14.95 -10.41 4.67
CA GLY A 603 -14.52 -10.19 6.06
C GLY A 603 -15.64 -10.51 7.05
N ILE A 604 -15.35 -10.32 8.33
CA ILE A 604 -16.36 -10.37 9.39
C ILE A 604 -16.60 -8.95 9.91
N SER A 605 -17.85 -8.58 10.12
CA SER A 605 -18.25 -7.26 10.61
C SER A 605 -18.88 -7.35 11.99
N THR A 606 -18.37 -6.57 12.94
CA THR A 606 -19.02 -6.36 14.24
C THR A 606 -19.92 -5.12 14.25
N SER A 607 -20.03 -4.42 13.11
CA SER A 607 -20.90 -3.26 12.96
C SER A 607 -22.38 -3.64 13.12
N ARG A 608 -23.15 -2.75 13.74
CA ARG A 608 -24.61 -2.89 13.85
C ARG A 608 -25.38 -2.31 12.67
N ILE A 609 -24.67 -1.64 11.75
CA ILE A 609 -25.26 -1.06 10.53
C ILE A 609 -24.78 -1.83 9.30
N HIS A 610 -25.66 -1.90 8.29
CA HIS A 610 -25.43 -2.53 6.99
C HIS A 610 -25.31 -4.06 7.01
N ALA A 611 -24.17 -4.60 7.42
CA ALA A 611 -23.90 -6.04 7.46
C ALA A 611 -23.14 -6.41 8.74
N ARG A 612 -23.53 -7.54 9.35
CA ARG A 612 -23.04 -8.01 10.64
C ARG A 612 -22.78 -9.52 10.59
N GLY A 613 -21.66 -9.97 11.14
CA GLY A 613 -21.16 -11.34 11.03
C GLY A 613 -20.31 -11.53 9.77
N PRO A 614 -20.09 -12.78 9.32
CA PRO A 614 -19.42 -13.06 8.05
C PRO A 614 -20.14 -12.41 6.86
N VAL A 615 -19.40 -11.66 6.05
CA VAL A 615 -19.95 -10.81 4.99
C VAL A 615 -19.70 -11.43 3.63
N GLY A 616 -20.74 -12.05 3.06
CA GLY A 616 -20.76 -12.59 1.69
C GLY A 616 -21.25 -11.58 0.65
N VAL A 617 -21.86 -12.07 -0.44
CA VAL A 617 -22.35 -11.23 -1.55
C VAL A 617 -23.42 -10.23 -1.10
N GLU A 618 -24.36 -10.63 -0.25
CA GLU A 618 -25.45 -9.76 0.21
C GLU A 618 -24.94 -8.52 0.95
N GLY A 619 -23.87 -8.66 1.73
CA GLY A 619 -23.24 -7.53 2.42
C GLY A 619 -22.47 -6.58 1.50
N LEU A 620 -22.39 -6.87 0.20
CA LEU A 620 -21.85 -5.99 -0.83
C LEU A 620 -22.94 -5.34 -1.70
N LEU A 621 -24.19 -5.46 -1.28
CA LEU A 621 -25.36 -4.87 -1.93
C LEU A 621 -26.03 -3.87 -1.00
N THR A 622 -26.71 -2.89 -1.57
CA THR A 622 -27.65 -2.00 -0.91
C THR A 622 -29.01 -2.08 -1.62
N ASN A 623 -29.94 -1.20 -1.25
CA ASN A 623 -31.29 -1.18 -1.80
C ASN A 623 -31.64 0.20 -2.35
N ARG A 624 -32.43 0.23 -3.42
CA ARG A 624 -33.01 1.46 -3.96
C ARG A 624 -34.50 1.31 -4.23
N TRP A 625 -35.18 2.45 -4.27
CA TRP A 625 -36.61 2.54 -4.59
C TRP A 625 -36.81 2.92 -6.05
N VAL A 626 -37.67 2.19 -6.74
CA VAL A 626 -38.07 2.43 -8.13
C VAL A 626 -39.58 2.64 -8.15
N LEU A 627 -40.01 3.83 -8.53
CA LEU A 627 -41.41 4.18 -8.68
C LEU A 627 -41.78 4.22 -10.17
N ARG A 628 -42.82 3.49 -10.54
CA ARG A 628 -43.36 3.46 -11.90
C ARG A 628 -44.78 4.03 -11.88
N GLY A 629 -44.98 5.13 -12.58
CA GLY A 629 -46.27 5.80 -12.70
C GLY A 629 -46.74 5.95 -14.14
N ASN A 630 -47.93 6.50 -14.28
CA ASN A 630 -48.62 6.84 -15.52
C ASN A 630 -48.98 8.34 -15.56
N GLY A 631 -48.14 9.20 -14.96
CA GLY A 631 -48.34 10.65 -14.90
C GLY A 631 -49.02 11.18 -13.64
N GLN A 632 -49.05 10.40 -12.56
CA GLN A 632 -49.56 10.85 -11.27
C GLN A 632 -48.73 12.05 -10.76
N ILE A 633 -49.42 13.04 -10.19
CA ILE A 633 -48.83 14.22 -9.55
C ILE A 633 -49.31 14.30 -8.10
N VAL A 634 -48.50 14.89 -7.22
CA VAL A 634 -48.87 15.04 -5.80
C VAL A 634 -50.02 16.04 -5.64
N ASP A 635 -49.91 17.28 -6.16
CA ASP A 635 -50.96 18.32 -6.07
C ASP A 635 -51.70 18.38 -4.71
N GLY A 636 -50.92 18.40 -3.62
CA GLY A 636 -51.46 18.37 -2.25
C GLY A 636 -52.29 17.13 -1.93
N ASP A 637 -52.00 16.01 -2.57
CA ASP A 637 -52.70 14.72 -2.53
C ASP A 637 -54.18 14.80 -2.96
N ARG A 638 -54.59 15.84 -3.68
CA ARG A 638 -56.01 16.07 -4.04
C ARG A 638 -56.56 15.09 -5.07
N ASN A 639 -55.71 14.64 -5.99
CA ASN A 639 -56.09 13.84 -7.16
C ASN A 639 -55.54 12.40 -7.12
N VAL A 640 -54.96 11.99 -5.98
CA VAL A 640 -54.38 10.66 -5.80
C VAL A 640 -55.06 9.98 -4.62
N THR A 641 -55.63 8.79 -4.86
CA THR A 641 -56.13 7.92 -3.79
C THR A 641 -55.11 6.84 -3.50
N TYR A 642 -54.49 6.89 -2.33
CA TYR A 642 -53.49 5.90 -1.94
C TYR A 642 -54.14 4.57 -1.54
N THR A 643 -53.68 3.46 -2.12
CA THR A 643 -54.14 2.10 -1.82
C THR A 643 -53.18 1.37 -0.87
N HIS A 644 -51.88 1.66 -0.95
CA HIS A 644 -50.80 0.98 -0.20
C HIS A 644 -50.88 -0.55 -0.25
N LYS A 645 -51.45 -1.10 -1.31
CA LYS A 645 -51.71 -2.53 -1.46
C LYS A 645 -50.38 -3.26 -1.69
N GLN A 646 -50.03 -4.17 -0.77
CA GLN A 646 -48.86 -5.03 -0.96
C GLN A 646 -49.10 -5.95 -2.15
N LEU A 647 -48.15 -5.97 -3.08
CA LEU A 647 -48.19 -6.82 -4.25
C LEU A 647 -47.22 -7.99 -4.04
N PRO A 648 -47.49 -9.17 -4.62
CA PRO A 648 -46.53 -10.28 -4.59
C PRO A 648 -45.19 -9.85 -5.19
N VAL A 649 -44.11 -10.22 -4.49
CA VAL A 649 -42.76 -10.22 -5.03
C VAL A 649 -42.65 -11.49 -5.88
N VAL A 650 -42.55 -11.34 -7.19
CA VAL A 650 -42.30 -12.48 -8.08
C VAL A 650 -40.80 -12.76 -8.00
N ALA A 651 -40.46 -13.99 -7.61
CA ALA A 651 -39.08 -14.46 -7.45
C ALA A 651 -38.31 -14.47 -8.77
#